data_AF-A0A9D6RM35-F1
#
_entry.id   AF-A0A9D6RM35-F1
#
_cell.length_a   1.000
_cell.length_b   1.000
_cell.length_c   1.000
_cell.angle_alpha   90.00
_cell.angle_beta   90.00
_cell.angle_gamma   90.00
#
_symmetry.space_group_name_H-M   'P 1'
#
loop_
_entity.id
_entity.type
_entity.pdbx_description
1 polymer ?
#
loop_
_entity_poly.entity_id
_entity_poly.type
_entity_poly.pdbx_seq_one_letter_code
_entity_poly.pdbx_strand_id
1 'polypeptide(L)'
;MSNPDVRDSASDLRLMKLNQELKADNERLAEENEKLSSKNVELVFRADDLEEQLQQVQGRSETLTGELEQARRELAQATEEHQELQRRTDALTGEHEQARQTLSATTAELEETRARLEAVEKDSREAMQQRSEMHERQLQEQKEQLEELHQQQQQELEAIHAAATLELTRIREGLEQRLAQSESSAQDLVAEVAEQSGRASELQGKLGQMETEFQEKLRRAGSEFEQKLMQTESEAQEQLRQRESEAQEQLRQRESELQEQLRQKESELEQKLAEMVSELERRDSVTAAQQARIQELEQLVRELKNQYVEKVQTSFTRRPARALAGGKPGEVLAVLAEESLGSTGKILVKKVFSRCKVDPETMDGAQLEKVVDTLELFAAELTTPDRLQKLKEALDRFRSHLDNPESSSEALEAVPAEDAQRAGLEVEEEPSAQVEAPSEEEEPSVEEEPSVEEPPAEEPAIEEPPLEEPSVEEPPSEEPSVEEEAVEKEPSGEREEQATPVGARTDETIRVQAEVDPSLFSARDPELVAKIAEGMKLLGVEKYEESLDRFISLNNEAPDCIEVQTGLFYNYVGFSCWMEAYDVGRRVSPILLEGPDAPRFVRAMSRVLKERIEQTRNLAEKKSWLLELAELHLDQPAQALKYLRQAHRIPDDIAGDGRIHFYVTRLLEDTREDRTRYLHGYMGRVAESTEVFKHISDIYSGHKLKDDRPVADTVIALGTESKQAALAAQSQSPALSPKPLSPDVLDDAGTSRERAVLELFLDRLVPASETTLTFPSPAVEALLAQAGEAPKAWAPAGLTLEANRRVFGDSLRVYRYTGDQPFLVGATPEPDLALILNQEIESLPEHEIRFHVLRELYGVHRRHYHLYRVAEVDDAGRRKLMRACCEDAERTQNADISLPLQREIDKLLGRSGPIELQAWKTLLDRLYNHTRAEEFQLLYRLFSERCPFDERLGAAADDLAARLVGLTEASYAIARDQLDEAKLRQLEQQGFQVLYRRPLRDHRDLRLRVQRLWLEALLRVKTG
;
A
#
# COMPACT_ATOMS: atom_id res chain seq x y z
N MET A 1 -67.05 -91.63 116.80
CA MET A 1 -68.49 -91.91 117.04
C MET A 1 -69.22 -91.35 115.82
N SER A 2 -69.87 -92.08 114.92
CA SER A 2 -70.35 -93.46 114.93
C SER A 2 -70.43 -93.96 113.47
N ASN A 3 -70.11 -95.23 113.28
CA ASN A 3 -70.50 -96.11 112.16
C ASN A 3 -72.05 -96.13 112.01
N PRO A 4 -72.73 -96.66 110.95
CA PRO A 4 -72.23 -97.69 110.03
C PRO A 4 -72.82 -97.74 108.58
N ASP A 5 -72.18 -98.60 107.78
CA ASP A 5 -72.77 -99.63 106.92
C ASP A 5 -73.63 -99.36 105.66
N VAL A 6 -73.02 -99.78 104.54
CA VAL A 6 -73.49 -100.86 103.65
C VAL A 6 -74.52 -100.51 102.55
N ARG A 7 -74.12 -100.92 101.34
CA ARG A 7 -74.88 -101.06 100.08
C ARG A 7 -75.13 -99.78 99.29
N ASP A 8 -74.41 -99.61 98.18
CA ASP A 8 -75.05 -99.89 96.89
C ASP A 8 -74.06 -99.84 95.72
N SER A 9 -73.85 -101.01 95.13
CA SER A 9 -73.15 -101.33 93.86
C SER A 9 -73.74 -100.61 92.62
N ALA A 10 -74.68 -99.68 92.82
CA ALA A 10 -75.24 -98.81 91.79
C ALA A 10 -74.56 -97.43 91.72
N SER A 11 -73.85 -97.03 92.79
CA SER A 11 -73.12 -95.76 92.89
C SER A 11 -71.84 -95.78 92.05
N ASP A 12 -71.12 -96.91 92.08
CA ASP A 12 -69.88 -97.11 91.33
C ASP A 12 -70.12 -97.22 89.82
N LEU A 13 -71.26 -97.77 89.39
CA LEU A 13 -71.62 -97.81 87.96
C LEU A 13 -72.03 -96.43 87.42
N ARG A 14 -72.64 -95.57 88.25
CA ARG A 14 -72.92 -94.17 87.89
C ARG A 14 -71.65 -93.33 87.87
N LEU A 15 -70.75 -93.52 88.84
CA LEU A 15 -69.42 -92.90 88.87
C LEU A 15 -68.53 -93.34 87.69
N MET A 16 -68.66 -94.59 87.25
CA MET A 16 -67.93 -95.11 86.09
C MET A 16 -68.49 -94.56 84.76
N LYS A 17 -69.82 -94.46 84.62
CA LYS A 17 -70.45 -93.78 83.47
C LYS A 17 -70.12 -92.29 83.41
N LEU A 18 -70.20 -91.60 84.55
CA LEU A 18 -69.83 -90.18 84.65
C LEU A 18 -68.33 -89.97 84.35
N ASN A 19 -67.45 -90.88 84.78
CA ASN A 19 -66.02 -90.82 84.41
C ASN A 19 -65.77 -91.11 82.94
N GLN A 20 -66.58 -91.96 82.30
CA GLN A 20 -66.48 -92.19 80.85
C GLN A 20 -66.99 -90.99 80.06
N GLU A 21 -68.09 -90.35 80.50
CA GLU A 21 -68.59 -89.10 79.92
C GLU A 21 -67.59 -87.96 80.11
N LEU A 22 -67.02 -87.79 81.31
CA LEU A 22 -65.98 -86.79 81.56
C LEU A 22 -64.69 -87.05 80.78
N LYS A 23 -64.33 -88.32 80.52
CA LYS A 23 -63.20 -88.65 79.64
C LYS A 23 -63.50 -88.30 78.19
N ALA A 24 -64.70 -88.62 77.69
CA ALA A 24 -65.11 -88.28 76.34
C ALA A 24 -65.20 -86.75 76.14
N ASP A 25 -65.73 -86.02 77.12
CA ASP A 25 -65.77 -84.56 77.09
C ASP A 25 -64.38 -83.94 77.21
N ASN A 26 -63.48 -84.51 78.03
CA ASN A 26 -62.09 -84.05 78.10
C ASN A 26 -61.30 -84.35 76.81
N GLU A 27 -61.54 -85.49 76.15
CA GLU A 27 -60.94 -85.81 74.85
C GLU A 27 -61.47 -84.85 73.77
N ARG A 28 -62.78 -84.58 73.75
CA ARG A 28 -63.37 -83.61 72.83
C ARG A 28 -62.88 -82.19 73.07
N LEU A 29 -62.77 -81.75 74.32
CA LEU A 29 -62.21 -80.45 74.68
C LEU A 29 -60.72 -80.38 74.34
N ALA A 30 -59.96 -81.47 74.50
CA ALA A 30 -58.56 -81.53 74.09
C ALA A 30 -58.43 -81.39 72.56
N GLU A 31 -59.25 -82.08 71.77
CA GLU A 31 -59.28 -81.94 70.32
C GLU A 31 -59.72 -80.53 69.87
N GLU A 32 -60.71 -79.93 70.52
CA GLU A 32 -61.13 -78.56 70.24
C GLU A 32 -60.03 -77.55 70.62
N ASN A 33 -59.33 -77.78 71.72
CA ASN A 33 -58.22 -76.93 72.16
C ASN A 33 -56.99 -77.08 71.24
N GLU A 34 -56.72 -78.28 70.72
CA GLU A 34 -55.68 -78.51 69.72
C GLU A 34 -56.02 -77.84 68.38
N LYS A 35 -57.28 -77.92 67.93
CA LYS A 35 -57.76 -77.20 66.74
C LYS A 35 -57.68 -75.68 66.91
N LEU A 36 -58.07 -75.17 68.07
CA LEU A 36 -57.97 -73.74 68.39
C LEU A 36 -56.51 -73.29 68.51
N SER A 37 -55.63 -74.13 69.09
CA SER A 37 -54.20 -73.86 69.16
C SER A 37 -53.58 -73.81 67.76
N SER A 38 -53.91 -74.76 66.88
CA SER A 38 -53.45 -74.76 65.48
C SER A 38 -53.93 -73.52 64.73
N LYS A 39 -55.20 -73.14 64.91
CA LYS A 39 -55.76 -71.91 64.32
C LYS A 39 -55.14 -70.64 64.90
N ASN A 40 -54.80 -70.60 66.19
CA ASN A 40 -54.09 -69.48 66.79
C ASN A 40 -52.67 -69.37 66.23
N VAL A 41 -51.97 -70.49 66.02
CA VAL A 41 -50.66 -70.49 65.37
C VAL A 41 -50.76 -69.94 63.93
N GLU A 42 -51.76 -70.37 63.16
CA GLU A 42 -52.00 -69.83 61.81
C GLU A 42 -52.31 -68.33 61.80
N LEU A 43 -53.10 -67.85 62.78
CA LEU A 43 -53.40 -66.43 62.93
C LEU A 43 -52.18 -65.60 63.37
N VAL A 44 -51.28 -66.16 64.18
CA VAL A 44 -50.02 -65.51 64.55
C VAL A 44 -49.12 -65.38 63.32
N PHE A 45 -48.92 -66.44 62.53
CA PHE A 45 -48.16 -66.33 61.27
C PHE A 45 -48.77 -65.31 60.30
N ARG A 46 -50.10 -65.26 60.22
CA ARG A 46 -50.78 -64.27 59.37
C ARG A 46 -50.67 -62.84 59.91
N ALA A 47 -50.58 -62.66 61.22
CA ALA A 47 -50.33 -61.37 61.84
C ALA A 47 -48.88 -60.91 61.57
N ASP A 48 -47.91 -61.82 61.69
CA ASP A 48 -46.50 -61.56 61.37
C ASP A 48 -46.31 -61.18 59.89
N ASP A 49 -46.93 -61.92 58.96
CA ASP A 49 -46.91 -61.61 57.52
C ASP A 49 -47.51 -60.22 57.22
N LEU A 50 -48.60 -59.85 57.91
CA LEU A 50 -49.23 -58.55 57.75
C LEU A 50 -48.38 -57.43 58.36
N GLU A 51 -47.69 -57.68 59.47
CA GLU A 51 -46.78 -56.72 60.09
C GLU A 51 -45.55 -56.46 59.20
N GLU A 52 -45.00 -57.51 58.57
CA GLU A 52 -43.92 -57.38 57.58
C GLU A 52 -44.35 -56.57 56.35
N GLN A 53 -45.56 -56.83 55.82
CA GLN A 53 -46.12 -56.03 54.72
C GLN A 53 -46.31 -54.56 55.13
N LEU A 54 -46.75 -54.31 56.36
CA LEU A 54 -46.97 -52.95 56.87
C LEU A 54 -45.65 -52.19 57.02
N GLN A 55 -44.60 -52.84 57.54
CA GLN A 55 -43.24 -52.29 57.57
C GLN A 55 -42.69 -52.01 56.16
N GLN A 56 -42.95 -52.91 55.20
CA GLN A 56 -42.52 -52.71 53.81
C GLN A 56 -43.23 -51.51 53.17
N VAL A 57 -44.53 -51.33 53.42
CA VAL A 57 -45.29 -50.17 52.92
C VAL A 57 -44.84 -48.87 53.59
N GLN A 58 -44.53 -48.90 54.89
CA GLN A 58 -43.97 -47.75 55.61
C GLN A 58 -42.62 -47.33 55.02
N GLY A 59 -41.70 -48.28 54.81
CA GLY A 59 -40.39 -47.98 54.18
C GLY A 59 -40.52 -47.42 52.76
N ARG A 60 -41.48 -47.93 51.97
CA ARG A 60 -41.79 -47.37 50.64
C ARG A 60 -42.37 -45.95 50.72
N SER A 61 -43.25 -45.68 51.68
CA SER A 61 -43.82 -44.34 51.89
C SER A 61 -42.74 -43.33 52.29
N GLU A 62 -41.80 -43.71 53.15
CA GLU A 62 -40.67 -42.85 53.54
C GLU A 62 -39.77 -42.54 52.34
N THR A 63 -39.47 -43.56 51.52
CA THR A 63 -38.67 -43.40 50.30
C THR A 63 -39.34 -42.43 49.32
N LEU A 64 -40.63 -42.64 49.03
CA LEU A 64 -41.40 -41.76 48.14
C LEU A 64 -41.52 -40.33 48.69
N THR A 65 -41.58 -40.16 50.01
CA THR A 65 -41.60 -38.84 50.64
C THR A 65 -40.26 -38.13 50.44
N GLY A 66 -39.14 -38.84 50.58
CA GLY A 66 -37.81 -38.33 50.28
C GLY A 66 -37.63 -37.91 48.83
N GLU A 67 -38.08 -38.75 47.89
CA GLU A 67 -38.07 -38.43 46.44
C GLU A 67 -38.93 -37.21 46.12
N LEU A 68 -40.10 -37.08 46.74
CA LEU A 68 -41.00 -35.94 46.54
C LEU A 68 -40.42 -34.64 47.11
N GLU A 69 -39.73 -34.69 48.25
CA GLU A 69 -39.00 -33.55 48.79
C GLU A 69 -37.82 -33.15 47.90
N GLN A 70 -37.10 -34.13 47.34
CA GLN A 70 -36.02 -33.86 46.41
C GLN A 70 -36.54 -33.17 45.14
N ALA A 71 -37.60 -33.72 44.52
CA ALA A 71 -38.23 -33.12 43.34
C ALA A 71 -38.75 -31.70 43.61
N ARG A 72 -39.24 -31.41 44.82
CA ARG A 72 -39.64 -30.05 45.22
C ARG A 72 -38.45 -29.08 45.30
N ARG A 73 -37.29 -29.54 45.78
CA ARG A 73 -36.07 -28.70 45.81
C ARG A 73 -35.57 -28.42 44.40
N GLU A 74 -35.55 -29.44 43.54
CA GLU A 74 -35.17 -29.29 42.13
C GLU A 74 -36.11 -28.32 41.39
N LEU A 75 -37.42 -28.42 41.64
CA LEU A 75 -38.40 -27.48 41.08
C LEU A 75 -38.21 -26.03 41.59
N ALA A 76 -37.90 -25.87 42.88
CA ALA A 76 -37.62 -24.55 43.47
C ALA A 76 -36.38 -23.92 42.83
N GLN A 77 -35.31 -24.70 42.66
CA GLN A 77 -34.08 -24.26 42.00
C GLN A 77 -34.34 -23.86 40.54
N ALA A 78 -35.05 -24.71 39.77
CA ALA A 78 -35.40 -24.40 38.39
C ALA A 78 -36.27 -23.14 38.26
N THR A 79 -37.12 -22.87 39.25
CA THR A 79 -37.95 -21.65 39.28
C THR A 79 -37.10 -20.41 39.54
N GLU A 80 -36.08 -20.50 40.40
CA GLU A 80 -35.14 -19.41 40.65
C GLU A 80 -34.27 -19.10 39.42
N GLU A 81 -33.74 -20.15 38.77
CA GLU A 81 -33.00 -20.03 37.51
C GLU A 81 -33.87 -19.40 36.40
N HIS A 82 -35.15 -19.77 36.32
CA HIS A 82 -36.07 -19.16 35.36
C HIS A 82 -36.30 -17.66 35.65
N GLN A 83 -36.45 -17.28 36.92
CA GLN A 83 -36.60 -15.86 37.30
C GLN A 83 -35.33 -15.06 37.02
N GLU A 84 -34.15 -15.64 37.20
CA GLU A 84 -32.88 -15.00 36.87
C GLU A 84 -32.73 -14.80 35.35
N LEU A 85 -33.04 -15.83 34.55
CA LEU A 85 -33.05 -15.73 33.10
C LEU A 85 -34.05 -14.68 32.61
N GLN A 86 -35.22 -14.59 33.24
CA GLN A 86 -36.20 -13.56 32.92
C GLN A 86 -35.67 -12.15 33.21
N ARG A 87 -35.07 -11.91 34.38
CA ARG A 87 -34.42 -10.61 34.69
C ARG A 87 -33.31 -10.26 33.70
N ARG A 88 -32.52 -11.26 33.28
CA ARG A 88 -31.46 -11.07 32.29
C ARG A 88 -32.02 -10.74 30.91
N THR A 89 -33.16 -11.33 30.54
CA THR A 89 -33.85 -11.05 29.28
C THR A 89 -34.43 -9.62 29.29
N ASP A 90 -35.02 -9.20 30.39
CA ASP A 90 -35.52 -7.83 30.56
C ASP A 90 -34.39 -6.79 30.49
N ALA A 91 -33.24 -7.08 31.12
CA ALA A 91 -32.05 -6.23 31.06
C ALA A 91 -31.50 -6.11 29.62
N LEU A 92 -31.33 -7.24 28.92
CA LEU A 92 -30.88 -7.24 27.52
C LEU A 92 -31.87 -6.52 26.59
N THR A 93 -33.17 -6.62 26.86
CA THR A 93 -34.19 -5.90 26.09
C THR A 93 -34.07 -4.39 26.30
N GLY A 94 -33.78 -3.94 27.53
CA GLY A 94 -33.50 -2.54 27.82
C GLY A 94 -32.24 -2.02 27.14
N GLU A 95 -31.16 -2.80 27.16
CA GLU A 95 -29.90 -2.48 26.46
C GLU A 95 -30.10 -2.39 24.94
N HIS A 96 -30.88 -3.31 24.36
CA HIS A 96 -31.18 -3.30 22.93
C HIS A 96 -32.01 -2.07 22.53
N GLU A 97 -32.98 -1.65 23.34
CA GLU A 97 -33.76 -0.44 23.08
C GLU A 97 -32.91 0.82 23.19
N GLN A 98 -32.00 0.87 24.17
CA GLN A 98 -31.02 1.96 24.28
C GLN A 98 -30.09 2.00 23.07
N ALA A 99 -29.59 0.85 22.63
CA ALA A 99 -28.76 0.74 21.43
C ALA A 99 -29.52 1.22 20.18
N ARG A 100 -30.80 0.85 20.04
CA ARG A 100 -31.65 1.30 18.94
C ARG A 100 -31.86 2.81 18.94
N GLN A 101 -32.06 3.42 20.10
CA GLN A 101 -32.17 4.88 20.23
C GLN A 101 -30.85 5.57 19.86
N THR A 102 -29.70 5.04 20.31
CA THR A 102 -28.39 5.58 19.91
C THR A 102 -28.14 5.44 18.42
N LEU A 103 -28.53 4.32 17.81
CA LEU A 103 -28.38 4.11 16.37
C LEU A 103 -29.28 5.06 15.57
N SER A 104 -30.50 5.31 16.04
CA SER A 104 -31.39 6.32 15.42
C SER A 104 -30.80 7.73 15.50
N ALA A 105 -30.17 8.09 16.63
CA ALA A 105 -29.54 9.39 16.80
C ALA A 105 -28.32 9.54 15.87
N THR A 106 -27.44 8.52 15.81
CA THR A 106 -26.26 8.56 14.94
C THR A 106 -26.63 8.52 13.47
N THR A 107 -27.72 7.84 13.07
CA THR A 107 -28.20 7.91 11.68
C THR A 107 -28.68 9.31 11.30
N ALA A 108 -29.35 10.04 12.21
CA ALA A 108 -29.76 11.41 11.96
C ALA A 108 -28.56 12.36 11.85
N GLU A 109 -27.54 12.19 12.70
CA GLU A 109 -26.28 12.94 12.60
C GLU A 109 -25.53 12.62 11.29
N LEU A 110 -25.56 11.37 10.82
CA LEU A 110 -24.99 10.99 9.53
C LEU A 110 -25.71 11.63 8.34
N GLU A 111 -27.04 11.70 8.37
CA GLU A 111 -27.81 12.39 7.33
C GLU A 111 -27.53 13.90 7.33
N GLU A 112 -27.43 14.53 8.51
CA GLU A 112 -27.08 15.94 8.64
C GLU A 112 -25.66 16.23 8.12
N THR A 113 -24.68 15.38 8.48
CA THR A 113 -23.30 15.53 8.01
C THR A 113 -23.17 15.28 6.50
N ARG A 114 -23.95 14.35 5.95
CA ARG A 114 -24.03 14.13 4.50
C ARG A 114 -24.61 15.34 3.77
N ALA A 115 -25.68 15.94 4.27
CA ALA A 115 -26.25 17.16 3.70
C ALA A 115 -25.25 18.33 3.74
N ARG A 116 -24.46 18.45 4.82
CA ARG A 116 -23.37 19.43 4.93
C ARG A 116 -22.24 19.14 3.93
N LEU A 117 -21.88 17.87 3.74
CA LEU A 117 -20.86 17.48 2.76
C LEU A 117 -21.31 17.84 1.33
N GLU A 118 -22.55 17.53 0.97
CA GLU A 118 -23.11 17.87 -0.35
C GLU A 118 -23.14 19.39 -0.59
N ALA A 119 -23.44 20.19 0.45
CA ALA A 119 -23.34 21.64 0.38
C ALA A 119 -21.88 22.13 0.18
N VAL A 120 -20.93 21.57 0.92
CA VAL A 120 -19.50 21.91 0.78
C VAL A 120 -18.94 21.49 -0.57
N GLU A 121 -19.36 20.35 -1.11
CA GLU A 121 -18.99 19.92 -2.46
C GLU A 121 -19.51 20.88 -3.53
N LYS A 122 -20.75 21.35 -3.38
CA LYS A 122 -21.32 22.36 -4.27
C LYS A 122 -20.52 23.66 -4.21
N ASP A 123 -20.26 24.18 -3.01
CA ASP A 123 -19.47 25.40 -2.80
C ASP A 123 -18.04 25.24 -3.35
N SER A 124 -17.44 24.05 -3.21
CA SER A 124 -16.12 23.75 -3.76
C SER A 124 -16.12 23.71 -5.29
N ARG A 125 -17.17 23.18 -5.94
CA ARG A 125 -17.29 23.19 -7.41
C ARG A 125 -17.44 24.62 -7.92
N GLU A 126 -18.28 25.42 -7.28
CA GLU A 126 -18.46 26.84 -7.61
C GLU A 126 -17.15 27.63 -7.43
N ALA A 127 -16.42 27.40 -6.33
CA ALA A 127 -15.12 28.02 -6.09
C ALA A 127 -14.05 27.57 -7.10
N MET A 128 -14.08 26.31 -7.54
CA MET A 128 -13.16 25.79 -8.57
C MET A 128 -13.46 26.41 -9.93
N GLN A 129 -14.73 26.56 -10.29
CA GLN A 129 -15.15 27.24 -11.52
C GLN A 129 -14.72 28.72 -11.50
N GLN A 130 -14.95 29.44 -10.40
CA GLN A 130 -14.48 30.82 -10.25
C GLN A 130 -12.96 30.96 -10.33
N ARG A 131 -12.21 29.99 -9.78
CA ARG A 131 -10.74 29.95 -9.91
C ARG A 131 -10.29 29.66 -11.34
N SER A 132 -10.98 28.77 -12.06
CA SER A 132 -10.70 28.49 -13.47
C SER A 132 -10.89 29.75 -14.31
N GLU A 133 -12.02 30.43 -14.14
CA GLU A 133 -12.31 31.69 -14.84
C GLU A 133 -11.30 32.80 -14.47
N MET A 134 -10.87 32.87 -13.20
CA MET A 134 -9.83 33.80 -12.78
C MET A 134 -8.47 33.47 -13.41
N HIS A 135 -8.10 32.19 -13.50
CA HIS A 135 -6.86 31.75 -14.12
C HIS A 135 -6.86 31.98 -15.62
N GLU A 136 -7.97 31.74 -16.31
CA GLU A 136 -8.11 32.06 -17.73
C GLU A 136 -7.95 33.56 -18.00
N ARG A 137 -8.54 34.41 -17.15
CA ARG A 137 -8.32 35.87 -17.23
C ARG A 137 -6.86 36.26 -16.99
N GLN A 138 -6.22 35.67 -15.99
CA GLN A 138 -4.79 35.94 -15.71
C GLN A 138 -3.90 35.46 -16.85
N LEU A 139 -4.19 34.31 -17.46
CA LEU A 139 -3.45 33.79 -18.59
C LEU A 139 -3.60 34.71 -19.81
N GLN A 140 -4.81 35.21 -20.05
CA GLN A 140 -5.10 36.17 -21.11
C GLN A 140 -4.36 37.50 -20.88
N GLU A 141 -4.39 38.05 -19.65
CA GLU A 141 -3.62 39.25 -19.29
C GLU A 141 -2.11 39.04 -19.45
N GLN A 142 -1.57 37.87 -19.05
CA GLN A 142 -0.17 37.55 -19.24
C GLN A 142 0.21 37.42 -20.72
N LYS A 143 -0.68 36.86 -21.54
CA LYS A 143 -0.48 36.76 -22.98
C LYS A 143 -0.43 38.15 -23.63
N GLU A 144 -1.35 39.04 -23.27
CA GLU A 144 -1.35 40.42 -23.74
C GLU A 144 -0.09 41.18 -23.32
N GLN A 145 0.38 41.01 -22.07
CA GLN A 145 1.64 41.59 -21.61
C GLN A 145 2.87 41.05 -22.36
N LEU A 146 2.89 39.75 -22.69
CA LEU A 146 3.95 39.14 -23.49
C LEU A 146 3.96 39.65 -24.92
N GLU A 147 2.78 39.83 -25.53
CA GLU A 147 2.64 40.41 -26.86
C GLU A 147 3.11 41.88 -26.88
N GLU A 148 2.76 42.68 -25.87
CA GLU A 148 3.26 44.05 -25.72
C GLU A 148 4.79 44.10 -25.54
N LEU A 149 5.36 43.22 -24.70
CA LEU A 149 6.81 43.14 -24.49
C LEU A 149 7.54 42.74 -25.78
N HIS A 150 7.00 41.77 -26.52
CA HIS A 150 7.57 41.34 -27.80
C HIS A 150 7.57 42.48 -28.82
N GLN A 151 6.47 43.24 -28.89
CA GLN A 151 6.37 44.40 -29.77
C GLN A 151 7.34 45.52 -29.38
N GLN A 152 7.56 45.75 -28.09
CA GLN A 152 8.58 46.69 -27.60
C GLN A 152 10.00 46.24 -27.97
N GLN A 153 10.34 44.96 -27.74
CA GLN A 153 11.65 44.42 -28.12
C GLN A 153 11.91 44.52 -29.62
N GLN A 154 10.88 44.31 -30.45
CA GLN A 154 11.02 44.43 -31.89
C GLN A 154 11.27 45.89 -32.33
N GLN A 155 10.59 46.86 -31.70
CA GLN A 155 10.86 48.28 -31.93
C GLN A 155 12.26 48.70 -31.46
N GLU A 156 12.74 48.17 -30.34
CA GLU A 156 14.11 48.43 -29.85
C GLU A 156 15.16 47.84 -30.80
N LEU A 157 14.95 46.62 -31.29
CA LEU A 157 15.84 45.99 -32.28
C LEU A 157 15.89 46.79 -33.58
N GLU A 158 14.74 47.27 -34.08
CA GLU A 158 14.69 48.14 -35.25
C GLU A 158 15.43 49.47 -35.02
N ALA A 159 15.30 50.06 -33.83
CA ALA A 159 16.01 51.29 -33.46
C ALA A 159 17.53 51.07 -33.36
N ILE A 160 17.96 49.95 -32.77
CA ILE A 160 19.38 49.57 -32.68
C ILE A 160 19.94 49.33 -34.08
N HIS A 161 19.22 48.62 -34.95
CA HIS A 161 19.63 48.36 -36.32
C HIS A 161 19.76 49.66 -37.13
N ALA A 162 18.82 50.59 -36.97
CA ALA A 162 18.89 51.92 -37.58
C ALA A 162 20.10 52.72 -37.07
N ALA A 163 20.38 52.69 -35.76
CA ALA A 163 21.53 53.37 -35.18
C ALA A 163 22.87 52.76 -35.65
N ALA A 164 22.97 51.42 -35.70
CA ALA A 164 24.14 50.71 -36.19
C ALA A 164 24.42 51.02 -37.66
N THR A 165 23.37 51.09 -38.50
CA THR A 165 23.49 51.48 -39.91
C THR A 165 24.06 52.90 -40.06
N LEU A 166 23.67 53.81 -39.16
CA LEU A 166 24.11 55.21 -39.15
C LEU A 166 25.56 55.37 -38.64
N GLU A 167 25.99 54.54 -37.68
CA GLU A 167 27.39 54.45 -37.25
C GLU A 167 28.29 53.84 -38.34
N LEU A 168 27.85 52.77 -39.00
CA LEU A 168 28.61 52.13 -40.08
C LEU A 168 28.83 53.08 -41.28
N THR A 169 27.82 53.88 -41.62
CA THR A 169 27.97 54.92 -42.66
C THR A 169 28.97 56.00 -42.25
N ARG A 170 28.96 56.41 -40.98
CA ARG A 170 29.92 57.39 -40.44
C ARG A 170 31.35 56.87 -40.39
N ILE A 171 31.54 55.60 -40.02
CA ILE A 171 32.85 54.93 -40.01
C ILE A 171 33.38 54.81 -41.43
N ARG A 172 32.53 54.43 -42.39
CA ARG A 172 32.90 54.36 -43.81
C ARG A 172 33.38 55.71 -44.34
N GLU A 173 32.63 56.79 -44.08
CA GLU A 173 33.04 58.15 -44.49
C GLU A 173 34.37 58.58 -43.82
N GLY A 174 34.58 58.21 -42.56
CA GLY A 174 35.83 58.47 -41.84
C GLY A 174 37.04 57.69 -42.40
N LEU A 175 36.83 56.45 -42.81
CA LEU A 175 37.85 55.63 -43.45
C LEU A 175 38.21 56.14 -44.85
N GLU A 176 37.22 56.56 -45.64
CA GLU A 176 37.44 57.18 -46.95
C GLU A 176 38.26 58.49 -46.84
N GLN A 177 38.01 59.31 -45.81
CA GLN A 177 38.83 60.50 -45.53
C GLN A 177 40.26 60.17 -45.10
N ARG A 178 40.46 59.15 -44.25
CA ARG A 178 41.79 58.72 -43.80
C ARG A 178 42.60 58.10 -44.94
N LEU A 179 41.95 57.37 -45.83
CA LEU A 179 42.59 56.81 -47.02
C LEU A 179 43.11 57.93 -47.92
N ALA A 180 42.27 58.93 -48.20
CA ALA A 180 42.67 60.11 -48.99
C ALA A 180 43.82 60.91 -48.34
N GLN A 181 43.85 61.03 -47.00
CA GLN A 181 44.97 61.65 -46.29
C GLN A 181 46.26 60.81 -46.35
N SER A 182 46.15 59.49 -46.26
CA SER A 182 47.31 58.59 -46.34
C SER A 182 47.94 58.58 -47.73
N GLU A 183 47.12 58.67 -48.79
CA GLU A 183 47.60 58.75 -50.17
C GLU A 183 48.33 60.07 -50.45
N SER A 184 47.85 61.19 -49.89
CA SER A 184 48.56 62.47 -49.94
C SER A 184 49.90 62.41 -49.20
N SER A 185 49.93 61.80 -48.01
CA SER A 185 51.15 61.73 -47.19
C SER A 185 52.20 60.78 -47.79
N ALA A 186 51.77 59.73 -48.51
CA ALA A 186 52.65 58.84 -49.25
C ALA A 186 53.29 59.53 -50.47
N GLN A 187 52.57 60.44 -51.14
CA GLN A 187 53.11 61.21 -52.26
C GLN A 187 54.18 62.23 -51.81
N ASP A 188 54.03 62.82 -50.62
CA ASP A 188 55.02 63.75 -50.05
C ASP A 188 56.32 63.05 -49.58
N LEU A 189 56.21 61.84 -49.00
CA LEU A 189 57.36 61.04 -48.57
C LEU A 189 58.20 60.52 -49.75
N VAL A 190 57.56 60.22 -50.89
CA VAL A 190 58.26 59.82 -52.13
C VAL A 190 59.10 60.97 -52.71
N ALA A 191 58.68 62.23 -52.51
CA ALA A 191 59.45 63.40 -52.92
C ALA A 191 60.66 63.67 -52.00
N GLU A 192 60.54 63.40 -50.70
CA GLU A 192 61.59 63.65 -49.70
C GLU A 192 62.72 62.59 -49.74
N VAL A 193 62.39 61.33 -50.05
CA VAL A 193 63.38 60.24 -50.25
C VAL A 193 64.24 60.46 -51.51
N ALA A 194 63.70 61.11 -52.54
CA ALA A 194 64.44 61.45 -53.75
C ALA A 194 65.54 62.52 -53.51
N GLU A 195 65.38 63.39 -52.49
CA GLU A 195 66.33 64.46 -52.18
C GLU A 195 67.46 63.99 -51.24
N GLN A 196 67.18 63.07 -50.31
CA GLN A 196 68.19 62.54 -49.38
C GLN A 196 69.16 61.53 -50.03
N SER A 197 68.75 60.89 -51.12
CA SER A 197 69.59 59.97 -51.92
C SER A 197 70.80 60.65 -52.56
N GLY A 198 70.72 61.96 -52.85
CA GLY A 198 71.80 62.71 -53.51
C GLY A 198 73.00 63.10 -52.63
N ARG A 199 72.87 63.10 -51.30
CA ARG A 199 73.94 63.53 -50.37
C ARG A 199 74.70 62.37 -49.72
N ALA A 200 74.23 61.13 -49.86
CA ALA A 200 74.89 59.93 -49.32
C ALA A 200 76.00 59.35 -50.23
N SER A 201 76.00 59.66 -51.53
CA SER A 201 76.90 59.02 -52.52
C SER A 201 78.39 59.37 -52.39
N GLU A 202 78.78 60.46 -51.71
CA GLU A 202 80.18 60.90 -51.65
C GLU A 202 80.99 60.36 -50.46
N LEU A 203 80.33 60.02 -49.33
CA LEU A 203 80.98 59.41 -48.17
C LEU A 203 81.00 57.86 -48.24
N GLN A 204 80.12 57.27 -49.06
CA GLN A 204 79.98 55.83 -49.27
C GLN A 204 81.12 55.23 -50.13
N GLY A 205 81.85 56.04 -50.91
CA GLY A 205 82.91 55.57 -51.79
C GLY A 205 84.19 55.09 -51.09
N LYS A 206 84.45 55.54 -49.85
CA LYS A 206 85.66 55.15 -49.09
C LYS A 206 85.37 54.22 -47.91
N LEU A 207 84.16 54.25 -47.36
CA LEU A 207 83.67 53.22 -46.43
C LEU A 207 83.35 51.91 -47.19
N GLY A 208 82.85 52.03 -48.43
CA GLY A 208 82.40 50.93 -49.26
C GLY A 208 83.47 49.88 -49.58
N GLN A 209 84.76 50.20 -49.66
CA GLN A 209 85.77 49.16 -49.98
C GLN A 209 86.10 48.24 -48.80
N MET A 210 86.08 48.75 -47.57
CA MET A 210 86.28 47.94 -46.36
C MET A 210 84.98 47.26 -45.91
N GLU A 211 83.86 47.96 -46.10
CA GLU A 211 82.54 47.46 -45.78
C GLU A 211 82.11 46.37 -46.77
N THR A 212 82.49 46.41 -48.05
CA THR A 212 82.16 45.34 -49.00
C THR A 212 82.81 43.99 -48.67
N GLU A 213 84.01 43.95 -48.09
CA GLU A 213 84.65 42.68 -47.72
C GLU A 213 84.07 42.08 -46.42
N PHE A 214 83.64 42.94 -45.48
CA PHE A 214 83.03 42.49 -44.22
C PHE A 214 81.53 42.21 -44.41
N GLN A 215 80.82 43.07 -45.13
CA GLN A 215 79.44 42.84 -45.56
C GLN A 215 79.35 41.70 -46.56
N GLU A 216 80.31 41.37 -47.44
CA GLU A 216 80.17 40.15 -48.25
C GLU A 216 80.17 38.87 -47.39
N LYS A 217 80.94 38.83 -46.30
CA LYS A 217 80.97 37.69 -45.38
C LYS A 217 79.73 37.65 -44.49
N LEU A 218 79.29 38.79 -43.97
CA LEU A 218 78.05 38.90 -43.20
C LEU A 218 76.79 38.76 -44.08
N ARG A 219 76.85 39.15 -45.35
CA ARG A 219 75.76 39.00 -46.33
C ARG A 219 75.70 37.59 -46.87
N ARG A 220 76.81 36.87 -47.05
CA ARG A 220 76.77 35.43 -47.36
C ARG A 220 76.23 34.63 -46.17
N ALA A 221 76.71 34.89 -44.95
CA ALA A 221 76.21 34.20 -43.75
C ALA A 221 74.77 34.61 -43.40
N GLY A 222 74.44 35.89 -43.53
CA GLY A 222 73.11 36.46 -43.33
C GLY A 222 72.14 35.99 -44.40
N SER A 223 72.52 35.96 -45.68
CA SER A 223 71.66 35.40 -46.73
C SER A 223 71.51 33.90 -46.60
N GLU A 224 72.53 33.15 -46.18
CA GLU A 224 72.39 31.71 -45.92
C GLU A 224 71.50 31.44 -44.70
N PHE A 225 71.53 32.31 -43.69
CA PHE A 225 70.67 32.19 -42.51
C PHE A 225 69.25 32.65 -42.81
N GLU A 226 69.04 33.80 -43.43
CA GLU A 226 67.73 34.30 -43.87
C GLU A 226 67.10 33.40 -44.93
N GLN A 227 67.90 32.82 -45.84
CA GLN A 227 67.38 31.86 -46.81
C GLN A 227 67.00 30.55 -46.15
N LYS A 228 67.78 30.05 -45.16
CA LYS A 228 67.36 28.89 -44.36
C LYS A 228 66.15 29.20 -43.49
N LEU A 229 66.07 30.39 -42.91
CA LEU A 229 64.97 30.81 -42.05
C LEU A 229 63.70 30.99 -42.88
N MET A 230 63.76 31.70 -44.01
CA MET A 230 62.64 31.80 -44.97
C MET A 230 62.27 30.43 -45.53
N GLN A 231 63.23 29.54 -45.78
CA GLN A 231 62.93 28.20 -46.26
C GLN A 231 62.23 27.36 -45.17
N THR A 232 62.68 27.43 -43.92
CA THR A 232 62.01 26.76 -42.79
C THR A 232 60.67 27.38 -42.43
N GLU A 233 60.53 28.70 -42.55
CA GLU A 233 59.29 29.42 -42.29
C GLU A 233 58.28 29.18 -43.42
N SER A 234 58.73 29.16 -44.67
CA SER A 234 57.94 28.73 -45.84
C SER A 234 57.49 27.28 -45.68
N GLU A 235 58.40 26.37 -45.32
CA GLU A 235 58.07 24.95 -45.12
C GLU A 235 57.10 24.76 -43.94
N ALA A 236 57.27 25.51 -42.85
CA ALA A 236 56.36 25.48 -41.70
C ALA A 236 54.99 26.09 -42.02
N GLN A 237 54.94 27.23 -42.72
CA GLN A 237 53.69 27.84 -43.20
C GLN A 237 52.97 26.95 -44.21
N GLU A 238 53.71 26.24 -45.06
CA GLU A 238 53.13 25.32 -46.04
C GLU A 238 52.62 24.04 -45.38
N GLN A 239 53.32 23.50 -44.38
CA GLN A 239 52.81 22.40 -43.54
C GLN A 239 51.58 22.81 -42.72
N LEU A 240 51.56 24.04 -42.19
CA LEU A 240 50.40 24.58 -41.48
C LEU A 240 49.22 24.75 -42.43
N ARG A 241 49.42 25.32 -43.63
CA ARG A 241 48.37 25.43 -44.66
C ARG A 241 47.86 24.06 -45.11
N GLN A 242 48.75 23.07 -45.25
CA GLN A 242 48.33 21.69 -45.55
C GLN A 242 47.46 21.12 -44.43
N ARG A 243 47.89 21.21 -43.16
CA ARG A 243 47.11 20.71 -42.02
C ARG A 243 45.80 21.45 -41.83
N GLU A 244 45.79 22.76 -42.05
CA GLU A 244 44.57 23.58 -41.99
C GLU A 244 43.60 23.20 -43.10
N SER A 245 44.09 22.97 -44.33
CA SER A 245 43.26 22.47 -45.43
C SER A 245 42.72 21.06 -45.17
N GLU A 246 43.52 20.16 -44.60
CA GLU A 246 43.09 18.81 -44.22
C GLU A 246 42.04 18.84 -43.10
N ALA A 247 42.21 19.72 -42.11
CA ALA A 247 41.26 19.91 -41.03
C ALA A 247 39.93 20.53 -41.51
N GLN A 248 40.00 21.55 -42.38
CA GLN A 248 38.81 22.14 -43.00
C GLN A 248 38.07 21.12 -43.87
N GLU A 249 38.79 20.24 -44.57
CA GLU A 249 38.18 19.19 -45.38
C GLU A 249 37.51 18.10 -44.51
N GLN A 250 38.13 17.69 -43.41
CA GLN A 250 37.51 16.78 -42.44
C GLN A 250 36.27 17.39 -41.77
N LEU A 251 36.31 18.69 -41.47
CA LEU A 251 35.15 19.40 -40.92
C LEU A 251 34.01 19.47 -41.93
N ARG A 252 34.28 19.83 -43.19
CA ARG A 252 33.27 19.81 -44.26
C ARG A 252 32.69 18.41 -44.47
N GLN A 253 33.51 17.36 -44.41
CA GLN A 253 33.03 15.98 -44.49
C GLN A 253 32.09 15.65 -43.32
N ARG A 254 32.50 15.95 -42.08
CA ARG A 254 31.63 15.73 -40.91
C ARG A 254 30.35 16.55 -40.93
N GLU A 255 30.42 17.79 -41.37
CA GLU A 255 29.25 18.67 -41.49
C GLU A 255 28.27 18.11 -42.52
N SER A 256 28.77 17.64 -43.67
CA SER A 256 27.94 16.97 -44.68
C SER A 256 27.32 15.66 -44.16
N GLU A 257 28.07 14.85 -43.40
CA GLU A 257 27.56 13.62 -42.77
C GLU A 257 26.47 13.91 -41.73
N LEU A 258 26.64 14.97 -40.94
CA LEU A 258 25.65 15.39 -39.95
C LEU A 258 24.39 15.97 -40.61
N GLN A 259 24.54 16.78 -41.66
CA GLN A 259 23.40 17.29 -42.44
C GLN A 259 22.62 16.15 -43.12
N GLU A 260 23.31 15.14 -43.65
CA GLU A 260 22.68 13.94 -44.22
C GLU A 260 21.92 13.14 -43.14
N GLN A 261 22.52 12.94 -41.96
CA GLN A 261 21.86 12.28 -40.83
C GLN A 261 20.64 13.06 -40.32
N LEU A 262 20.72 14.39 -40.27
CA LEU A 262 19.61 15.27 -39.91
C LEU A 262 18.47 15.15 -40.92
N ARG A 263 18.75 15.24 -42.23
CA ARG A 263 17.74 15.03 -43.27
C ARG A 263 17.09 13.65 -43.19
N GLN A 264 17.88 12.61 -42.94
CA GLN A 264 17.34 11.25 -42.74
C GLN A 264 16.41 11.21 -41.52
N LYS A 265 16.81 11.81 -40.39
CA LYS A 265 15.98 11.85 -39.18
C LYS A 265 14.72 12.69 -39.33
N GLU A 266 14.80 13.82 -40.02
CA GLU A 266 13.65 14.66 -40.37
C GLU A 266 12.67 13.85 -41.24
N SER A 267 13.16 13.18 -42.29
CA SER A 267 12.29 12.34 -43.15
C SER A 267 11.66 11.15 -42.39
N GLU A 268 12.39 10.52 -41.46
CA GLU A 268 11.85 9.46 -40.59
C GLU A 268 10.76 9.99 -39.65
N LEU A 269 10.94 11.21 -39.13
CA LEU A 269 9.96 11.85 -38.25
C LEU A 269 8.73 12.29 -39.02
N GLU A 270 8.89 12.90 -40.20
CA GLU A 270 7.79 13.25 -41.10
C GLU A 270 6.98 12.02 -41.50
N GLN A 271 7.66 10.91 -41.82
CA GLN A 271 6.99 9.64 -42.15
C GLN A 271 6.20 9.09 -40.95
N LYS A 272 6.79 9.10 -39.75
CA LYS A 272 6.09 8.68 -38.52
C LYS A 272 4.92 9.59 -38.17
N LEU A 273 5.04 10.89 -38.44
CA LEU A 273 3.99 11.86 -38.16
C LEU A 273 2.82 11.67 -39.14
N ALA A 274 3.10 11.43 -40.43
CA ALA A 274 2.09 11.05 -41.41
C ALA A 274 1.40 9.72 -41.07
N GLU A 275 2.13 8.74 -40.54
CA GLU A 275 1.58 7.46 -40.10
C GLU A 275 0.67 7.63 -38.86
N MET A 276 1.09 8.43 -37.87
CA MET A 276 0.26 8.76 -36.70
C MET A 276 -1.00 9.54 -37.08
N VAL A 277 -0.91 10.49 -38.01
CA VAL A 277 -2.07 11.24 -38.51
C VAL A 277 -3.05 10.28 -39.21
N SER A 278 -2.56 9.39 -40.06
CA SER A 278 -3.39 8.36 -40.72
C SER A 278 -4.05 7.41 -39.71
N GLU A 279 -3.34 7.06 -38.63
CA GLU A 279 -3.88 6.21 -37.57
C GLU A 279 -4.94 6.93 -36.72
N LEU A 280 -4.77 8.23 -36.48
CA LEU A 280 -5.77 9.08 -35.83
C LEU A 280 -7.03 9.22 -36.68
N GLU A 281 -6.92 9.49 -37.98
CA GLU A 281 -8.07 9.52 -38.89
C GLU A 281 -8.80 8.15 -38.92
N ARG A 282 -8.04 7.05 -38.85
CA ARG A 282 -8.62 5.71 -38.74
C ARG A 282 -9.35 5.50 -37.40
N ARG A 283 -8.83 6.03 -36.29
CA ARG A 283 -9.49 5.97 -34.98
C ARG A 283 -10.75 6.83 -34.96
N ASP A 284 -10.71 8.04 -35.52
CA ASP A 284 -11.86 8.93 -35.60
C ASP A 284 -12.98 8.30 -36.43
N SER A 285 -12.66 7.67 -37.57
CA SER A 285 -13.66 6.93 -38.35
C SER A 285 -14.25 5.72 -37.60
N VAL A 286 -13.47 5.01 -36.78
CA VAL A 286 -13.97 3.92 -35.92
C VAL A 286 -14.85 4.46 -34.80
N THR A 287 -14.49 5.58 -34.16
CA THR A 287 -15.32 6.19 -33.12
C THR A 287 -16.64 6.72 -33.69
N ALA A 288 -16.62 7.35 -34.86
CA ALA A 288 -17.83 7.76 -35.57
C ALA A 288 -18.73 6.57 -35.92
N ALA A 289 -18.15 5.44 -36.37
CA ALA A 289 -18.89 4.21 -36.60
C ALA A 289 -19.45 3.58 -35.31
N GLN A 290 -18.71 3.64 -34.20
CA GLN A 290 -19.18 3.19 -32.89
C GLN A 290 -20.30 4.08 -32.36
N GLN A 291 -20.24 5.39 -32.53
CA GLN A 291 -21.31 6.31 -32.16
C GLN A 291 -22.57 6.11 -33.00
N ALA A 292 -22.42 5.86 -34.30
CA ALA A 292 -23.56 5.46 -35.15
C ALA A 292 -24.19 4.15 -34.64
N ARG A 293 -23.38 3.15 -34.28
CA ARG A 293 -23.84 1.87 -33.70
C ARG A 293 -24.54 2.07 -32.35
N ILE A 294 -24.03 2.95 -31.50
CA ILE A 294 -24.65 3.29 -30.21
C ILE A 294 -26.01 3.94 -30.45
N GLN A 295 -26.13 4.87 -31.39
CA GLN A 295 -27.41 5.50 -31.75
C GLN A 295 -28.41 4.48 -32.31
N GLU A 296 -27.98 3.54 -33.15
CA GLU A 296 -28.81 2.43 -33.62
C GLU A 296 -29.28 1.53 -32.47
N LEU A 297 -28.38 1.18 -31.54
CA LEU A 297 -28.71 0.38 -30.36
C LEU A 297 -29.66 1.13 -29.43
N GLU A 298 -29.49 2.43 -29.23
CA GLU A 298 -30.41 3.25 -28.45
C GLU A 298 -31.79 3.36 -29.08
N GLN A 299 -31.88 3.42 -30.41
CA GLN A 299 -33.14 3.32 -31.13
C GLN A 299 -33.78 1.96 -30.92
N LEU A 300 -33.03 0.87 -31.10
CA LEU A 300 -33.52 -0.49 -30.87
C LEU A 300 -33.97 -0.71 -29.41
N VAL A 301 -33.25 -0.16 -28.44
CA VAL A 301 -33.62 -0.22 -27.02
C VAL A 301 -34.88 0.60 -26.76
N ARG A 302 -35.02 1.79 -27.35
CA ARG A 302 -36.27 2.58 -27.27
C ARG A 302 -37.44 1.82 -27.90
N GLU A 303 -37.23 1.15 -29.02
CA GLU A 303 -38.26 0.41 -29.75
C GLU A 303 -38.66 -0.88 -29.02
N LEU A 304 -37.70 -1.60 -28.44
CA LEU A 304 -37.94 -2.73 -27.54
C LEU A 304 -38.62 -2.29 -26.26
N LYS A 305 -38.23 -1.15 -25.68
CA LYS A 305 -38.88 -0.58 -24.49
C LYS A 305 -40.32 -0.23 -24.80
N ASN A 306 -40.61 0.37 -25.95
CA ASN A 306 -41.97 0.67 -26.37
C ASN A 306 -42.79 -0.60 -26.62
N GLN A 307 -42.23 -1.60 -27.33
CA GLN A 307 -42.90 -2.90 -27.50
C GLN A 307 -43.13 -3.63 -26.18
N TYR A 308 -42.21 -3.52 -25.22
CA TYR A 308 -42.32 -4.15 -23.91
C TYR A 308 -43.34 -3.42 -23.04
N VAL A 309 -43.35 -2.09 -23.03
CA VAL A 309 -44.36 -1.28 -22.34
C VAL A 309 -45.75 -1.55 -22.91
N GLU A 310 -45.89 -1.69 -24.23
CA GLU A 310 -47.17 -2.00 -24.89
C GLU A 310 -47.64 -3.44 -24.57
N LYS A 311 -46.71 -4.42 -24.54
CA LYS A 311 -47.01 -5.81 -24.12
C LYS A 311 -47.27 -5.95 -22.62
N VAL A 312 -46.63 -5.15 -21.78
CA VAL A 312 -46.82 -5.18 -20.32
C VAL A 312 -48.09 -4.43 -19.92
N GLN A 313 -48.41 -3.28 -20.54
CA GLN A 313 -49.67 -2.56 -20.29
C GLN A 313 -50.91 -3.36 -20.73
N THR A 314 -50.81 -4.16 -21.80
CA THR A 314 -51.89 -5.05 -22.25
C THR A 314 -52.00 -6.36 -21.45
N SER A 315 -50.96 -6.78 -20.73
CA SER A 315 -50.97 -8.01 -19.91
C SER A 315 -51.17 -7.77 -18.40
N PHE A 316 -50.86 -6.59 -17.87
CA PHE A 316 -50.99 -6.29 -16.43
C PHE A 316 -52.30 -5.59 -16.02
N THR A 317 -53.07 -5.02 -16.94
CA THR A 317 -54.36 -4.36 -16.61
C THR A 317 -55.53 -5.33 -16.38
N ARG A 318 -55.28 -6.64 -16.27
CA ARG A 318 -56.37 -7.63 -16.11
C ARG A 318 -56.25 -8.63 -14.97
N ARG A 319 -55.33 -8.46 -14.00
CA ARG A 319 -55.08 -9.53 -13.01
C ARG A 319 -55.09 -9.27 -11.49
N PRO A 320 -55.23 -8.06 -10.90
CA PRO A 320 -55.40 -7.97 -9.45
C PRO A 320 -56.85 -7.82 -8.97
N ALA A 321 -57.81 -7.41 -9.82
CA ALA A 321 -59.17 -7.14 -9.34
C ALA A 321 -60.09 -8.38 -9.20
N ARG A 322 -59.65 -9.58 -9.64
CA ARG A 322 -60.52 -10.79 -9.66
C ARG A 322 -60.21 -11.84 -8.60
N ALA A 323 -59.12 -11.73 -7.86
CA ALA A 323 -58.73 -12.72 -6.84
C ALA A 323 -59.27 -12.41 -5.43
N LEU A 324 -59.60 -11.15 -5.15
CA LEU A 324 -60.03 -10.70 -3.81
C LEU A 324 -61.54 -10.83 -3.55
N ALA A 325 -62.37 -11.08 -4.56
CA ALA A 325 -63.83 -11.17 -4.41
C ALA A 325 -64.36 -12.59 -4.08
N GLY A 326 -63.51 -13.52 -3.63
CA GLY A 326 -63.92 -14.88 -3.29
C GLY A 326 -62.81 -15.93 -3.17
N GLY A 327 -61.54 -15.51 -3.13
CA GLY A 327 -60.40 -16.40 -2.92
C GLY A 327 -60.37 -16.95 -1.48
N LYS A 328 -59.87 -18.17 -1.32
CA LYS A 328 -59.71 -18.78 0.01
C LYS A 328 -58.65 -18.00 0.82
N PRO A 329 -58.81 -17.82 2.15
CA PRO A 329 -57.89 -17.05 2.99
C PRO A 329 -56.42 -17.41 2.82
N GLY A 330 -56.11 -18.70 2.69
CA GLY A 330 -54.74 -19.15 2.44
C GLY A 330 -54.16 -18.74 1.08
N GLU A 331 -55.00 -18.55 0.05
CA GLU A 331 -54.58 -18.05 -1.26
C GLU A 331 -54.36 -16.53 -1.25
N VAL A 332 -55.23 -15.80 -0.54
CA VAL A 332 -55.09 -14.34 -0.37
C VAL A 332 -53.80 -14.02 0.38
N LEU A 333 -53.54 -14.70 1.50
CA LEU A 333 -52.29 -14.54 2.25
C LEU A 333 -51.06 -14.94 1.43
N ALA A 334 -51.17 -15.98 0.60
CA ALA A 334 -50.09 -16.42 -0.27
C ALA A 334 -49.74 -15.37 -1.34
N VAL A 335 -50.73 -14.65 -1.88
CA VAL A 335 -50.51 -13.56 -2.84
C VAL A 335 -49.91 -12.34 -2.14
N LEU A 336 -50.43 -11.94 -0.98
CA LEU A 336 -49.89 -10.79 -0.22
C LEU A 336 -48.44 -11.02 0.23
N ALA A 337 -48.14 -12.24 0.68
CA ALA A 337 -46.77 -12.63 1.02
C ALA A 337 -45.87 -12.72 -0.22
N GLU A 338 -46.39 -13.16 -1.37
CA GLU A 338 -45.65 -13.23 -2.62
C GLU A 338 -45.33 -11.84 -3.19
N GLU A 339 -46.23 -10.86 -3.03
CA GLU A 339 -45.97 -9.46 -3.40
C GLU A 339 -44.91 -8.81 -2.51
N SER A 340 -44.95 -9.08 -1.20
CA SER A 340 -44.03 -8.46 -0.24
C SER A 340 -42.66 -9.13 -0.18
N LEU A 341 -42.61 -10.47 -0.32
CA LEU A 341 -41.41 -11.27 -0.12
C LEU A 341 -40.96 -12.06 -1.36
N GLY A 342 -41.65 -11.93 -2.50
CA GLY A 342 -41.40 -12.73 -3.70
C GLY A 342 -41.87 -14.19 -3.55
N SER A 343 -41.42 -15.07 -4.44
CA SER A 343 -41.82 -16.50 -4.45
C SER A 343 -41.60 -17.23 -3.12
N THR A 344 -40.67 -16.76 -2.30
CA THR A 344 -40.40 -17.25 -0.93
C THR A 344 -41.58 -17.01 0.02
N GLY A 345 -42.33 -15.92 -0.14
CA GLY A 345 -43.51 -15.62 0.66
C GLY A 345 -44.63 -16.65 0.51
N LYS A 346 -44.87 -17.12 -0.72
CA LYS A 346 -45.85 -18.19 -1.00
C LYS A 346 -45.51 -19.51 -0.30
N ILE A 347 -44.23 -19.85 -0.27
CA ILE A 347 -43.73 -21.07 0.41
C ILE A 347 -43.87 -20.89 1.94
N LEU A 348 -43.59 -19.69 2.44
CA LEU A 348 -43.71 -19.36 3.86
C LEU A 348 -45.14 -19.53 4.36
N VAL A 349 -46.12 -18.99 3.62
CA VAL A 349 -47.55 -19.12 3.96
C VAL A 349 -47.96 -20.60 4.05
N LYS A 350 -47.60 -21.44 3.08
CA LYS A 350 -47.91 -22.87 3.12
C LYS A 350 -47.30 -23.58 4.34
N LYS A 351 -46.06 -23.24 4.69
CA LYS A 351 -45.37 -23.81 5.87
C LYS A 351 -46.02 -23.34 7.17
N VAL A 352 -46.45 -22.08 7.26
CA VAL A 352 -47.07 -21.52 8.46
C VAL A 352 -48.47 -22.10 8.68
N PHE A 353 -49.30 -22.24 7.65
CA PHE A 353 -50.58 -22.95 7.76
C PHE A 353 -50.40 -24.40 8.23
N SER A 354 -49.43 -25.12 7.63
CA SER A 354 -49.10 -26.50 8.03
C SER A 354 -48.64 -26.58 9.49
N ARG A 355 -47.82 -25.62 9.94
CA ARG A 355 -47.28 -25.58 11.31
C ARG A 355 -48.35 -25.22 12.35
N CYS A 356 -49.27 -24.33 11.99
CA CYS A 356 -50.41 -23.98 12.86
C CYS A 356 -51.47 -25.09 12.90
N LYS A 357 -51.38 -26.09 12.01
CA LYS A 357 -52.40 -27.13 11.78
C LYS A 357 -53.77 -26.53 11.44
N VAL A 358 -53.75 -25.42 10.73
CA VAL A 358 -54.95 -24.70 10.29
C VAL A 358 -55.18 -25.04 8.83
N ASP A 359 -56.42 -25.42 8.50
CA ASP A 359 -56.80 -25.67 7.10
C ASP A 359 -56.71 -24.33 6.33
N PRO A 360 -55.96 -24.23 5.22
CA PRO A 360 -55.90 -23.01 4.41
C PRO A 360 -57.26 -22.54 3.85
N GLU A 361 -58.29 -23.39 3.93
CA GLU A 361 -59.67 -23.06 3.57
C GLU A 361 -60.54 -22.61 4.77
N THR A 362 -60.01 -22.60 6.00
CA THR A 362 -60.77 -22.19 7.18
C THR A 362 -61.18 -20.72 7.08
N MET A 363 -62.41 -20.43 7.52
CA MET A 363 -62.92 -19.06 7.68
C MET A 363 -63.03 -18.66 9.17
N ASP A 364 -62.50 -19.51 10.06
CA ASP A 364 -62.45 -19.22 11.48
C ASP A 364 -61.42 -18.12 11.75
N GLY A 365 -61.90 -16.90 12.02
CA GLY A 365 -61.06 -15.73 12.25
C GLY A 365 -60.00 -15.95 13.32
N ALA A 366 -60.31 -16.66 14.40
CA ALA A 366 -59.33 -16.92 15.47
C ALA A 366 -58.18 -17.83 15.03
N GLN A 367 -58.44 -18.76 14.10
CA GLN A 367 -57.41 -19.63 13.53
C GLN A 367 -56.56 -18.89 12.50
N LEU A 368 -57.17 -18.00 11.72
CA LEU A 368 -56.47 -17.17 10.74
C LEU A 368 -55.60 -16.12 11.42
N GLU A 369 -56.05 -15.51 12.52
CA GLU A 369 -55.26 -14.58 13.34
C GLU A 369 -53.96 -15.25 13.80
N LYS A 370 -54.07 -16.48 14.31
CA LYS A 370 -52.92 -17.29 14.73
C LYS A 370 -51.94 -17.56 13.58
N VAL A 371 -52.45 -17.75 12.36
CA VAL A 371 -51.62 -17.94 11.16
C VAL A 371 -50.91 -16.64 10.78
N VAL A 372 -51.60 -15.50 10.83
CA VAL A 372 -51.04 -14.18 10.52
C VAL A 372 -49.93 -13.82 11.50
N ASP A 373 -50.16 -13.98 12.81
CA ASP A 373 -49.16 -13.71 13.85
C ASP A 373 -47.91 -14.59 13.66
N THR A 374 -48.13 -15.87 13.34
CA THR A 374 -47.03 -16.80 13.09
C THR A 374 -46.29 -16.43 11.79
N LEU A 375 -46.99 -15.92 10.78
CA LEU A 375 -46.38 -15.48 9.52
C LEU A 375 -45.49 -14.26 9.74
N GLU A 376 -45.94 -13.28 10.52
CA GLU A 376 -45.15 -12.10 10.89
C GLU A 376 -43.88 -12.48 11.66
N LEU A 377 -44.01 -13.39 12.63
CA LEU A 377 -42.88 -13.89 13.42
C LEU A 377 -41.82 -14.55 12.53
N PHE A 378 -42.23 -15.45 11.63
CA PHE A 378 -41.29 -16.13 10.73
C PHE A 378 -40.73 -15.19 9.65
N ALA A 379 -41.50 -14.22 9.18
CA ALA A 379 -41.00 -13.24 8.21
C ALA A 379 -39.95 -12.29 8.85
N ALA A 380 -40.07 -12.00 10.14
CA ALA A 380 -39.10 -11.19 10.86
C ALA A 380 -37.71 -11.84 10.96
N GLU A 381 -37.66 -13.18 11.04
CA GLU A 381 -36.40 -13.94 11.05
C GLU A 381 -35.77 -14.08 9.65
N LEU A 382 -36.56 -14.00 8.58
CA LEU A 382 -36.15 -14.39 7.23
C LEU A 382 -35.95 -13.22 6.26
N THR A 383 -36.32 -12.00 6.63
CA THR A 383 -36.44 -10.88 5.67
C THR A 383 -35.88 -9.58 6.23
N THR A 384 -35.60 -8.62 5.35
CA THR A 384 -35.11 -7.29 5.76
C THR A 384 -36.24 -6.44 6.38
N PRO A 385 -35.91 -5.45 7.23
CA PRO A 385 -36.90 -4.63 7.94
C PRO A 385 -37.93 -3.96 7.00
N ASP A 386 -37.50 -3.45 5.85
CA ASP A 386 -38.41 -2.81 4.88
C ASP A 386 -39.42 -3.77 4.26
N ARG A 387 -38.99 -5.00 3.97
CA ARG A 387 -39.89 -6.03 3.41
C ARG A 387 -40.84 -6.56 4.46
N LEU A 388 -40.36 -6.67 5.70
CA LEU A 388 -41.19 -7.01 6.86
C LEU A 388 -42.26 -5.94 7.10
N GLN A 389 -41.91 -4.66 7.00
CA GLN A 389 -42.85 -3.55 7.17
C GLN A 389 -43.95 -3.57 6.11
N LYS A 390 -43.58 -3.78 4.84
CA LYS A 390 -44.56 -3.93 3.74
C LYS A 390 -45.49 -5.13 3.94
N LEU A 391 -44.95 -6.25 4.43
CA LEU A 391 -45.76 -7.43 4.74
C LEU A 391 -46.72 -7.14 5.90
N LYS A 392 -46.28 -6.47 6.97
CA LYS A 392 -47.15 -6.09 8.11
C LYS A 392 -48.31 -5.22 7.66
N GLU A 393 -48.04 -4.20 6.84
CA GLU A 393 -49.09 -3.34 6.28
C GLU A 393 -50.08 -4.10 5.38
N ALA A 394 -49.63 -5.15 4.69
CA ALA A 394 -50.49 -6.04 3.92
C ALA A 394 -51.31 -6.98 4.82
N LEU A 395 -50.72 -7.50 5.90
CA LEU A 395 -51.38 -8.37 6.87
C LEU A 395 -52.38 -7.62 7.76
N ASP A 396 -52.11 -6.37 8.12
CA ASP A 396 -53.04 -5.51 8.87
C ASP A 396 -54.28 -5.16 8.04
N ARG A 397 -54.10 -4.96 6.72
CA ARG A 397 -55.23 -4.85 5.79
C ARG A 397 -56.05 -6.14 5.73
N PHE A 398 -55.40 -7.30 5.80
CA PHE A 398 -56.07 -8.59 5.86
C PHE A 398 -56.81 -8.80 7.19
N ARG A 399 -56.21 -8.45 8.35
CA ARG A 399 -56.87 -8.47 9.68
C ARG A 399 -58.12 -7.60 9.70
N SER A 400 -58.01 -6.38 9.18
CA SER A 400 -59.15 -5.44 9.06
C SER A 400 -60.30 -6.01 8.22
N HIS A 401 -59.98 -6.84 7.22
CA HIS A 401 -60.98 -7.52 6.39
C HIS A 401 -61.68 -8.68 7.12
N LEU A 402 -60.97 -9.40 8.00
CA LEU A 402 -61.54 -10.47 8.81
C LEU A 402 -62.55 -9.94 9.84
N ASP A 403 -62.27 -8.76 10.41
CA ASP A 403 -63.12 -8.15 11.44
C ASP A 403 -64.42 -7.53 10.89
N ASN A 404 -64.43 -7.12 9.61
CA ASN A 404 -65.60 -6.47 9.01
C ASN A 404 -65.76 -6.78 7.50
N PRO A 405 -66.26 -7.98 7.14
CA PRO A 405 -66.35 -8.44 5.76
C PRO A 405 -67.35 -7.64 4.90
N GLU A 406 -68.37 -7.02 5.52
CA GLU A 406 -69.41 -6.25 4.80
C GLU A 406 -69.02 -4.80 4.49
N SER A 407 -68.05 -4.22 5.22
CA SER A 407 -67.63 -2.81 5.05
C SER A 407 -66.44 -2.63 4.09
N SER A 408 -65.82 -3.71 3.62
CA SER A 408 -64.51 -3.68 2.96
C SER A 408 -64.55 -3.79 1.42
N SER A 409 -65.73 -4.00 0.83
CA SER A 409 -65.87 -4.12 -0.65
C SER A 409 -65.57 -2.82 -1.40
N GLU A 410 -65.61 -1.65 -0.74
CA GLU A 410 -65.29 -0.34 -1.34
C GLU A 410 -63.83 0.10 -1.10
N ALA A 411 -63.13 -0.48 -0.12
CA ALA A 411 -61.79 -0.03 0.28
C ALA A 411 -60.62 -0.67 -0.51
N LEU A 412 -60.87 -1.76 -1.25
CA LEU A 412 -59.85 -2.46 -2.05
C LEU A 412 -59.77 -2.00 -3.52
N GLU A 413 -60.66 -1.11 -3.98
CA GLU A 413 -60.59 -0.50 -5.32
C GLU A 413 -59.85 0.85 -5.36
N ALA A 414 -59.54 1.46 -4.21
CA ALA A 414 -58.85 2.75 -4.14
C ALA A 414 -57.37 2.58 -3.74
N VAL A 415 -56.53 2.23 -4.71
CA VAL A 415 -55.08 2.48 -4.62
C VAL A 415 -54.82 3.90 -5.15
N PRO A 416 -54.19 4.80 -4.37
CA PRO A 416 -53.92 6.17 -4.83
C PRO A 416 -52.84 6.16 -5.92
N ALA A 417 -53.15 6.75 -7.07
CA ALA A 417 -52.27 6.90 -8.22
C ALA A 417 -51.25 8.07 -8.05
N GLU A 418 -50.73 8.31 -6.84
CA GLU A 418 -49.86 9.46 -6.56
C GLU A 418 -48.34 9.19 -6.65
N ASP A 419 -47.88 7.93 -6.66
CA ASP A 419 -46.43 7.64 -6.70
C ASP A 419 -45.84 7.51 -8.12
N ALA A 420 -46.64 7.68 -9.18
CA ALA A 420 -46.14 7.67 -10.57
C ALA A 420 -45.72 9.05 -11.10
N GLN A 421 -45.99 10.15 -10.36
CA GLN A 421 -45.73 11.52 -10.83
C GLN A 421 -44.51 12.20 -10.17
N ARG A 422 -43.81 11.56 -9.22
CA ARG A 422 -42.68 12.18 -8.49
C ARG A 422 -41.27 11.79 -8.95
N ALA A 423 -41.14 11.15 -10.10
CA ALA A 423 -39.85 10.81 -10.73
C ALA A 423 -39.71 11.37 -12.17
N GLY A 424 -40.45 12.42 -12.50
CA GLY A 424 -40.19 13.27 -13.67
C GLY A 424 -39.24 14.38 -13.27
N LEU A 425 -37.93 14.16 -13.43
CA LEU A 425 -36.93 15.22 -13.42
C LEU A 425 -37.25 16.21 -14.53
N GLU A 426 -37.32 17.48 -14.14
CA GLU A 426 -37.34 18.65 -14.99
C GLU A 426 -36.18 18.55 -16.01
N VAL A 427 -36.54 18.41 -17.29
CA VAL A 427 -35.67 18.82 -18.39
C VAL A 427 -36.06 20.26 -18.66
N GLU A 428 -35.18 21.19 -18.31
CA GLU A 428 -35.30 22.59 -18.71
C GLU A 428 -35.41 22.67 -20.23
N GLU A 429 -36.46 23.35 -20.69
CA GLU A 429 -36.63 23.76 -22.08
C GLU A 429 -35.56 24.82 -22.41
N GLU A 430 -34.52 24.44 -23.15
CA GLU A 430 -33.75 25.40 -23.94
C GLU A 430 -34.56 25.81 -25.19
N PRO A 431 -34.61 27.10 -25.54
CA PRO A 431 -35.45 27.58 -26.62
C PRO A 431 -34.89 27.19 -27.99
N SER A 432 -35.81 26.77 -28.85
CA SER A 432 -35.59 26.40 -30.23
C SER A 432 -35.04 27.56 -31.07
N ALA A 433 -33.82 27.40 -31.60
CA ALA A 433 -33.33 28.20 -32.72
C ALA A 433 -33.40 27.36 -34.00
N GLN A 434 -34.24 27.81 -34.92
CA GLN A 434 -34.45 27.26 -36.25
C GLN A 434 -33.15 27.35 -37.06
N VAL A 435 -32.71 26.24 -37.64
CA VAL A 435 -31.71 26.22 -38.71
C VAL A 435 -32.45 26.03 -40.02
N GLU A 436 -32.62 27.12 -40.76
CA GLU A 436 -32.83 27.12 -42.20
C GLU A 436 -31.53 26.70 -42.90
N ALA A 437 -31.65 25.81 -43.88
CA ALA A 437 -30.70 25.69 -44.98
C ALA A 437 -31.30 26.39 -46.21
N PRO A 438 -30.59 26.60 -47.33
CA PRO A 438 -29.13 26.72 -47.60
C PRO A 438 -28.81 28.04 -48.37
N SER A 439 -27.54 28.38 -48.59
CA SER A 439 -27.14 29.29 -49.69
C SER A 439 -25.69 29.07 -50.13
N GLU A 440 -25.50 29.21 -51.43
CA GLU A 440 -24.34 28.94 -52.29
C GLU A 440 -23.26 30.04 -52.25
N GLU A 441 -22.15 29.77 -52.95
CA GLU A 441 -21.15 30.73 -53.49
C GLU A 441 -20.20 31.36 -52.43
N GLU A 442 -18.88 31.49 -52.61
CA GLU A 442 -18.07 31.80 -53.81
C GLU A 442 -16.57 31.44 -53.61
N GLU A 443 -15.86 31.04 -54.68
CA GLU A 443 -14.38 31.02 -54.77
C GLU A 443 -13.80 32.45 -54.72
N PRO A 444 -12.50 32.66 -54.44
CA PRO A 444 -11.62 32.97 -55.58
C PRO A 444 -10.15 32.47 -55.49
N SER A 445 -9.72 31.90 -56.62
CA SER A 445 -8.50 32.15 -57.42
C SER A 445 -7.15 32.54 -56.78
N VAL A 446 -6.17 31.65 -57.01
CA VAL A 446 -4.89 31.82 -57.77
C VAL A 446 -4.26 33.22 -57.87
N GLU A 447 -3.00 33.33 -57.44
CA GLU A 447 -1.88 34.07 -58.10
C GLU A 447 -0.55 33.62 -57.43
N GLU A 448 0.26 32.80 -58.10
CA GLU A 448 1.47 33.13 -58.91
C GLU A 448 2.78 33.22 -58.09
N GLU A 449 3.71 32.31 -58.40
CA GLU A 449 5.12 32.27 -57.97
C GLU A 449 5.90 33.53 -58.42
N PRO A 450 7.10 33.80 -57.87
CA PRO A 450 8.27 33.25 -58.56
C PRO A 450 9.44 32.80 -57.67
N SER A 451 10.09 31.73 -58.16
CA SER A 451 11.48 31.32 -57.96
C SER A 451 12.51 32.46 -57.90
N VAL A 452 13.42 32.43 -56.91
CA VAL A 452 14.76 33.07 -57.00
C VAL A 452 15.81 32.20 -56.28
N GLU A 453 16.90 31.97 -57.00
CA GLU A 453 18.11 31.23 -56.70
C GLU A 453 18.86 31.70 -55.44
N GLU A 454 19.34 30.75 -54.63
CA GLU A 454 20.39 30.96 -53.64
C GLU A 454 21.78 30.92 -54.31
N PRO A 455 22.65 31.94 -54.11
CA PRO A 455 24.09 31.77 -54.20
C PRO A 455 24.73 31.66 -52.79
N PRO A 456 25.84 30.91 -52.66
CA PRO A 456 26.49 30.63 -51.38
C PRO A 456 27.34 31.82 -50.93
N ALA A 457 27.32 32.16 -49.64
CA ALA A 457 28.18 33.20 -49.09
C ALA A 457 28.86 32.73 -47.81
N GLU A 458 30.19 32.73 -47.91
CA GLU A 458 31.20 32.36 -46.93
C GLU A 458 31.11 33.17 -45.64
N GLU A 459 31.14 32.49 -44.49
CA GLU A 459 31.45 33.11 -43.21
C GLU A 459 32.98 33.33 -43.10
N PRO A 460 33.45 34.57 -42.84
CA PRO A 460 34.83 34.81 -42.46
C PRO A 460 35.04 34.54 -40.97
N ALA A 461 36.13 33.84 -40.67
CA ALA A 461 36.70 33.68 -39.34
C ALA A 461 36.93 35.03 -38.66
N ILE A 462 36.44 35.17 -37.42
CA ILE A 462 36.79 36.25 -36.50
C ILE A 462 37.66 35.65 -35.39
N GLU A 463 38.91 36.11 -35.38
CA GLU A 463 39.90 35.89 -34.33
C GLU A 463 39.46 36.54 -33.02
N GLU A 464 39.32 35.75 -31.96
CA GLU A 464 39.27 36.25 -30.58
C GLU A 464 40.69 36.38 -29.98
N PRO A 465 40.94 37.42 -29.16
CA PRO A 465 42.26 37.74 -28.63
C PRO A 465 42.69 36.85 -27.45
N PRO A 466 44.01 36.67 -27.20
CA PRO A 466 44.51 35.71 -26.22
C PRO A 466 44.35 36.24 -24.79
N LEU A 467 43.69 35.44 -23.95
CA LEU A 467 43.69 35.59 -22.50
C LEU A 467 44.85 34.76 -21.92
N GLU A 468 45.76 35.47 -21.23
CA GLU A 468 46.85 34.91 -20.43
C GLU A 468 46.28 34.18 -19.20
N GLU A 469 46.50 32.86 -19.11
CA GLU A 469 46.34 32.09 -17.88
C GLU A 469 47.68 31.62 -17.32
N PRO A 470 47.85 31.60 -15.98
CA PRO A 470 49.14 31.39 -15.33
C PRO A 470 49.53 29.91 -15.24
N SER A 471 50.83 29.67 -15.44
CA SER A 471 51.52 28.39 -15.35
C SER A 471 51.48 27.80 -13.93
N VAL A 472 51.00 26.57 -13.80
CA VAL A 472 51.11 25.73 -12.60
C VAL A 472 51.93 24.49 -12.96
N GLU A 473 53.03 24.29 -12.24
CA GLU A 473 53.94 23.14 -12.34
C GLU A 473 53.27 21.86 -11.80
N GLU A 474 53.25 20.80 -12.61
CA GLU A 474 53.01 19.42 -12.16
C GLU A 474 54.30 18.57 -12.27
N PRO A 475 54.58 17.67 -11.31
CA PRO A 475 55.79 16.84 -11.26
C PRO A 475 55.66 15.52 -12.07
N PRO A 476 56.78 14.84 -12.38
CA PRO A 476 56.84 13.82 -13.44
C PRO A 476 56.33 12.45 -12.99
N SER A 477 55.54 11.81 -13.86
CA SER A 477 55.15 10.39 -13.77
C SER A 477 56.17 9.51 -14.48
N GLU A 478 56.76 8.56 -13.74
CA GLU A 478 57.63 7.50 -14.25
C GLU A 478 56.82 6.42 -15.01
N GLU A 479 57.23 6.15 -16.25
CA GLU A 479 56.84 4.96 -17.02
C GLU A 479 57.60 3.72 -16.52
N PRO A 480 57.00 2.51 -16.57
CA PRO A 480 57.77 1.29 -16.66
C PRO A 480 57.68 0.62 -18.03
N SER A 481 58.88 0.21 -18.44
CA SER A 481 59.30 -0.41 -19.68
C SER A 481 58.68 -1.78 -19.94
N VAL A 482 58.47 -2.05 -21.23
CA VAL A 482 58.14 -3.35 -21.83
C VAL A 482 59.40 -4.24 -21.81
N GLU A 483 59.27 -5.49 -21.36
CA GLU A 483 60.23 -6.56 -21.65
C GLU A 483 59.51 -7.75 -22.29
N GLU A 484 60.05 -8.14 -23.45
CA GLU A 484 59.72 -9.30 -24.27
C GLU A 484 60.17 -10.60 -23.59
N GLU A 485 59.37 -11.67 -23.66
CA GLU A 485 59.93 -13.03 -23.55
C GLU A 485 59.26 -14.03 -24.50
N ALA A 486 60.08 -15.00 -24.89
CA ALA A 486 60.02 -15.79 -26.10
C ALA A 486 59.10 -17.02 -26.07
N VAL A 487 58.48 -17.26 -27.24
CA VAL A 487 58.38 -18.52 -28.00
C VAL A 487 58.90 -19.82 -27.34
N GLU A 488 58.02 -20.81 -27.14
CA GLU A 488 58.30 -22.21 -27.52
C GLU A 488 57.02 -23.08 -27.74
N LYS A 489 56.90 -23.59 -28.98
CA LYS A 489 56.43 -24.91 -29.46
C LYS A 489 55.12 -25.56 -28.94
N GLU A 490 54.15 -25.63 -29.85
CA GLU A 490 53.44 -26.82 -30.41
C GLU A 490 53.51 -28.21 -29.69
N PRO A 491 52.49 -29.10 -29.80
CA PRO A 491 51.81 -29.37 -31.09
C PRO A 491 50.31 -29.72 -31.10
N SER A 492 49.72 -29.42 -32.26
CA SER A 492 48.73 -30.15 -33.08
C SER A 492 47.72 -31.11 -32.42
N GLY A 493 46.44 -30.82 -32.64
CA GLY A 493 45.34 -31.78 -32.61
C GLY A 493 44.22 -31.32 -33.54
N GLU A 494 44.23 -31.85 -34.76
CA GLU A 494 43.25 -31.63 -35.82
C GLU A 494 41.83 -32.00 -35.39
N ARG A 495 40.85 -31.13 -35.65
CA ARG A 495 39.54 -31.60 -36.10
C ARG A 495 38.83 -30.54 -36.94
N GLU A 496 38.58 -30.95 -38.18
CA GLU A 496 37.81 -30.27 -39.22
C GLU A 496 36.43 -29.88 -38.71
N GLU A 497 35.99 -28.65 -38.99
CA GLU A 497 34.62 -28.43 -39.43
C GLU A 497 34.50 -27.15 -40.27
N GLN A 498 33.68 -27.27 -41.31
CA GLN A 498 33.67 -26.48 -42.52
C GLN A 498 33.01 -25.12 -42.31
N ALA A 499 33.60 -24.08 -42.91
CA ALA A 499 32.99 -22.77 -43.09
C ALA A 499 32.13 -22.72 -44.37
N THR A 500 30.96 -22.08 -44.30
CA THR A 500 30.33 -21.31 -45.40
C THR A 500 29.34 -20.28 -44.83
N PRO A 501 28.97 -19.22 -45.58
CA PRO A 501 29.06 -17.86 -45.10
C PRO A 501 27.73 -17.19 -44.67
N VAL A 502 27.92 -16.14 -43.88
CA VAL A 502 26.95 -15.16 -43.39
C VAL A 502 26.37 -14.34 -44.55
N GLY A 503 25.04 -14.23 -44.59
CA GLY A 503 24.32 -13.33 -45.48
C GLY A 503 22.89 -13.04 -45.00
N ALA A 504 22.61 -11.73 -44.87
CA ALA A 504 21.30 -11.05 -44.84
C ALA A 504 20.35 -11.28 -43.64
N ARG A 505 20.20 -10.21 -42.84
CA ARG A 505 19.10 -9.96 -41.91
C ARG A 505 17.81 -9.66 -42.68
N THR A 506 16.73 -10.33 -42.31
CA THR A 506 15.35 -9.92 -42.59
C THR A 506 14.48 -10.22 -41.37
N ASP A 507 13.50 -9.35 -41.12
CA ASP A 507 12.48 -9.40 -40.07
C ASP A 507 11.95 -10.81 -39.77
N GLU A 508 12.02 -11.21 -38.50
CA GLU A 508 11.39 -12.43 -37.98
C GLU A 508 9.95 -12.13 -37.56
N THR A 509 9.02 -12.36 -38.48
CA THR A 509 7.61 -12.65 -38.15
C THR A 509 7.54 -14.06 -37.56
N ILE A 510 6.86 -14.22 -36.43
CA ILE A 510 6.77 -15.47 -35.65
C ILE A 510 6.02 -16.55 -36.47
N ARG A 511 6.73 -17.33 -37.27
CA ARG A 511 6.12 -18.44 -38.01
C ARG A 511 6.08 -19.70 -37.13
N VAL A 512 4.90 -20.01 -36.60
CA VAL A 512 4.66 -21.17 -35.73
C VAL A 512 4.59 -22.46 -36.57
N GLN A 513 5.55 -23.36 -36.41
CA GLN A 513 5.37 -24.77 -36.76
C GLN A 513 4.90 -25.50 -35.50
N ALA A 514 3.59 -25.74 -35.38
CA ALA A 514 2.99 -26.48 -34.28
C ALA A 514 2.72 -27.93 -34.70
N GLU A 515 3.66 -28.84 -34.42
CA GLU A 515 3.32 -30.24 -34.18
C GLU A 515 2.88 -30.34 -32.72
N VAL A 516 1.57 -30.31 -32.47
CA VAL A 516 1.00 -30.43 -31.12
C VAL A 516 0.89 -31.91 -30.78
N ASP A 517 1.62 -32.34 -29.74
CA ASP A 517 1.50 -33.70 -29.18
C ASP A 517 0.10 -33.86 -28.54
N PRO A 518 -0.77 -34.76 -29.06
CA PRO A 518 -2.11 -34.99 -28.52
C PRO A 518 -2.15 -35.54 -27.09
N SER A 519 -1.00 -35.93 -26.52
CA SER A 519 -0.92 -36.46 -25.15
C SER A 519 -0.93 -35.40 -24.05
N LEU A 520 -0.87 -34.10 -24.41
CA LEU A 520 -0.80 -32.99 -23.45
C LEU A 520 -2.15 -32.54 -22.86
N PHE A 521 -3.28 -33.08 -23.35
CA PHE A 521 -4.60 -32.63 -22.92
C PHE A 521 -5.10 -33.37 -21.67
N SER A 522 -5.40 -32.62 -20.60
CA SER A 522 -5.99 -33.13 -19.35
C SER A 522 -7.50 -33.40 -19.44
N ALA A 523 -8.14 -32.95 -20.52
CA ALA A 523 -9.57 -33.14 -20.77
C ALA A 523 -9.89 -34.63 -20.99
N ARG A 524 -10.79 -35.17 -20.15
CA ARG A 524 -11.25 -36.57 -20.25
C ARG A 524 -12.20 -36.82 -21.42
N ASP A 525 -12.71 -35.76 -22.04
CA ASP A 525 -13.66 -35.84 -23.15
C ASP A 525 -12.92 -35.70 -24.50
N PRO A 526 -12.88 -36.77 -25.32
CA PRO A 526 -12.21 -36.73 -26.62
C PRO A 526 -12.84 -35.72 -27.59
N GLU A 527 -14.13 -35.37 -27.44
CA GLU A 527 -14.76 -34.33 -28.26
C GLU A 527 -14.21 -32.95 -27.90
N LEU A 528 -14.09 -32.66 -26.60
CA LEU A 528 -13.50 -31.42 -26.11
C LEU A 528 -12.03 -31.29 -26.55
N VAL A 529 -11.25 -32.38 -26.45
CA VAL A 529 -9.86 -32.42 -26.93
C VAL A 529 -9.77 -32.11 -28.42
N ALA A 530 -10.66 -32.68 -29.25
CA ALA A 530 -10.69 -32.41 -30.68
C ALA A 530 -11.02 -30.93 -30.98
N LYS A 531 -12.00 -30.35 -30.28
CA LYS A 531 -12.37 -28.93 -30.43
C LYS A 531 -11.21 -28.00 -30.01
N ILE A 532 -10.52 -28.31 -28.91
CA ILE A 532 -9.34 -27.56 -28.44
C ILE A 532 -8.20 -27.67 -29.45
N ALA A 533 -7.90 -28.87 -29.94
CA ALA A 533 -6.84 -29.10 -30.93
C ALA A 533 -7.10 -28.31 -32.23
N GLU A 534 -8.35 -28.25 -32.68
CA GLU A 534 -8.74 -27.42 -33.83
C GLU A 534 -8.56 -25.92 -33.54
N GLY A 535 -8.96 -25.45 -32.36
CA GLY A 535 -8.72 -24.06 -31.92
C GLY A 535 -7.23 -23.70 -31.89
N MET A 536 -6.39 -24.59 -31.37
CA MET A 536 -4.92 -24.43 -31.36
C MET A 536 -4.32 -24.47 -32.76
N LYS A 537 -4.87 -25.28 -33.67
CA LYS A 537 -4.44 -25.30 -35.07
C LYS A 537 -4.73 -23.98 -35.77
N LEU A 538 -5.92 -23.40 -35.54
CA LEU A 538 -6.29 -22.07 -36.05
C LEU A 538 -5.35 -20.99 -35.49
N LEU A 539 -5.04 -21.05 -34.19
CA LEU A 539 -4.08 -20.17 -33.56
C LEU A 539 -2.68 -20.29 -34.18
N GLY A 540 -2.23 -21.51 -34.49
CA GLY A 540 -0.92 -21.77 -35.10
C GLY A 540 -0.79 -21.25 -36.54
N VAL A 541 -1.90 -21.06 -37.25
CA VAL A 541 -1.94 -20.41 -38.58
C VAL A 541 -2.35 -18.95 -38.52
N GLU A 542 -2.32 -18.34 -37.33
CA GLU A 542 -2.61 -16.91 -37.08
C GLU A 542 -4.04 -16.48 -37.47
N LYS A 543 -4.98 -17.43 -37.55
CA LYS A 543 -6.41 -17.14 -37.72
C LYS A 543 -7.04 -16.81 -36.38
N TYR A 544 -6.61 -15.68 -35.79
CA TYR A 544 -6.97 -15.32 -34.42
C TYR A 544 -8.48 -15.13 -34.22
N GLU A 545 -9.21 -14.58 -35.19
CA GLU A 545 -10.67 -14.37 -35.07
C GLU A 545 -11.41 -15.70 -34.96
N GLU A 546 -11.18 -16.61 -35.91
CA GLU A 546 -11.78 -17.95 -35.92
C GLU A 546 -11.38 -18.77 -34.69
N SER A 547 -10.13 -18.62 -34.23
CA SER A 547 -9.63 -19.29 -33.03
C SER A 547 -10.26 -18.74 -31.76
N LEU A 548 -10.36 -17.41 -31.62
CA LEU A 548 -10.93 -16.74 -30.45
C LEU A 548 -12.40 -17.07 -30.27
N ASP A 549 -13.21 -17.00 -31.33
CA ASP A 549 -14.63 -17.39 -31.28
C ASP A 549 -14.81 -18.81 -30.73
N ARG A 550 -13.94 -19.71 -31.19
CA ARG A 550 -13.94 -21.10 -30.75
C ARG A 550 -13.53 -21.24 -29.29
N PHE A 551 -12.48 -20.54 -28.85
CA PHE A 551 -12.03 -20.59 -27.47
C PHE A 551 -12.99 -19.89 -26.49
N ILE A 552 -13.73 -18.86 -26.92
CA ILE A 552 -14.80 -18.24 -26.12
C ILE A 552 -15.95 -19.24 -25.93
N SER A 553 -16.37 -19.94 -26.99
CA SER A 553 -17.38 -21.01 -26.88
C SER A 553 -16.91 -22.12 -25.95
N LEU A 554 -15.66 -22.57 -26.10
CA LEU A 554 -15.06 -23.60 -25.24
C LEU A 554 -14.92 -23.14 -23.79
N ASN A 555 -14.66 -21.85 -23.55
CA ASN A 555 -14.58 -21.29 -22.21
C ASN A 555 -15.94 -21.26 -21.51
N ASN A 556 -17.02 -21.09 -22.26
CA ASN A 556 -18.38 -21.22 -21.72
C ASN A 556 -18.73 -22.70 -21.41
N GLU A 557 -18.22 -23.64 -22.21
CA GLU A 557 -18.41 -25.09 -21.98
C GLU A 557 -17.55 -25.61 -20.82
N ALA A 558 -16.30 -25.16 -20.71
CA ALA A 558 -15.29 -25.67 -19.78
C ALA A 558 -14.33 -24.56 -19.30
N PRO A 559 -14.78 -23.63 -18.43
CA PRO A 559 -13.98 -22.49 -18.00
C PRO A 559 -12.72 -22.89 -17.20
N ASP A 560 -12.74 -24.01 -16.51
CA ASP A 560 -11.61 -24.50 -15.71
C ASP A 560 -10.57 -25.27 -16.53
N CYS A 561 -10.80 -25.49 -17.84
CA CYS A 561 -9.88 -26.20 -18.71
C CYS A 561 -8.67 -25.31 -19.07
N ILE A 562 -7.48 -25.74 -18.66
CA ILE A 562 -6.25 -24.94 -18.78
C ILE A 562 -5.89 -24.69 -20.23
N GLU A 563 -6.08 -25.66 -21.10
CA GLU A 563 -5.79 -25.59 -22.53
C GLU A 563 -6.74 -24.61 -23.24
N VAL A 564 -7.99 -24.50 -22.77
CA VAL A 564 -8.95 -23.48 -23.23
C VAL A 564 -8.49 -22.09 -22.80
N GLN A 565 -8.13 -21.90 -21.53
CA GLN A 565 -7.60 -20.63 -21.04
C GLN A 565 -6.28 -20.26 -21.75
N THR A 566 -5.43 -21.23 -22.04
CA THR A 566 -4.17 -21.03 -22.78
C THR A 566 -4.44 -20.56 -24.21
N GLY A 567 -5.44 -21.16 -24.88
CA GLY A 567 -5.89 -20.71 -26.19
C GLY A 567 -6.45 -19.29 -26.18
N LEU A 568 -7.28 -18.94 -25.19
CA LEU A 568 -7.76 -17.57 -24.99
C LEU A 568 -6.61 -16.57 -24.79
N PHE A 569 -5.65 -16.91 -23.91
CA PHE A 569 -4.48 -16.08 -23.63
C PHE A 569 -3.73 -15.71 -24.91
N TYR A 570 -3.34 -16.70 -25.72
CA TYR A 570 -2.57 -16.43 -26.93
C TYR A 570 -3.38 -15.71 -28.01
N ASN A 571 -4.70 -15.92 -28.08
CA ASN A 571 -5.56 -15.13 -28.96
C ASN A 571 -5.59 -13.65 -28.53
N TYR A 572 -5.80 -13.37 -27.25
CA TYR A 572 -5.78 -11.99 -26.74
C TYR A 572 -4.42 -11.32 -26.94
N VAL A 573 -3.31 -12.06 -26.78
CA VAL A 573 -1.96 -11.56 -27.13
C VAL A 573 -1.86 -11.24 -28.62
N GLY A 574 -2.40 -12.10 -29.50
CA GLY A 574 -2.42 -11.88 -30.95
C GLY A 574 -3.23 -10.64 -31.35
N PHE A 575 -4.33 -10.36 -30.67
CA PHE A 575 -5.16 -9.17 -30.87
C PHE A 575 -4.68 -7.90 -30.16
N SER A 576 -3.57 -7.96 -29.43
CA SER A 576 -3.13 -6.85 -28.57
C SER A 576 -4.16 -6.43 -27.51
N CYS A 577 -5.05 -7.35 -27.11
CA CYS A 577 -6.00 -7.18 -26.00
C CYS A 577 -5.28 -7.44 -24.67
N TRP A 578 -4.39 -6.52 -24.28
CA TRP A 578 -3.44 -6.75 -23.18
C TRP A 578 -4.09 -6.96 -21.80
N MET A 579 -5.31 -6.44 -21.58
CA MET A 579 -5.99 -6.57 -20.28
C MET A 579 -6.52 -7.97 -20.09
N GLU A 580 -7.24 -8.44 -21.10
CA GLU A 580 -7.84 -9.76 -21.19
C GLU A 580 -6.73 -10.83 -21.24
N ALA A 581 -5.66 -10.56 -21.99
CA ALA A 581 -4.47 -11.41 -21.99
C ALA A 581 -3.84 -11.49 -20.60
N TYR A 582 -3.68 -10.38 -19.89
CA TYR A 582 -3.13 -10.39 -18.53
C TYR A 582 -4.02 -11.19 -17.56
N ASP A 583 -5.32 -10.92 -17.55
CA ASP A 583 -6.27 -11.57 -16.63
C ASP A 583 -6.35 -13.08 -16.84
N VAL A 584 -6.41 -13.52 -18.11
CA VAL A 584 -6.37 -14.95 -18.46
C VAL A 584 -5.01 -15.55 -18.13
N GLY A 585 -3.93 -14.86 -18.52
CA GLY A 585 -2.56 -15.30 -18.29
C GLY A 585 -2.26 -15.53 -16.82
N ARG A 586 -2.73 -14.64 -15.93
CA ARG A 586 -2.55 -14.79 -14.47
C ARG A 586 -3.25 -16.02 -13.92
N ARG A 587 -4.41 -16.40 -14.48
CA ARG A 587 -5.14 -17.64 -14.07
C ARG A 587 -4.37 -18.90 -14.47
N VAL A 588 -3.72 -18.93 -15.63
CA VAL A 588 -2.99 -20.10 -16.13
C VAL A 588 -1.53 -20.16 -15.68
N SER A 589 -0.97 -19.05 -15.21
CA SER A 589 0.45 -18.92 -14.85
C SER A 589 0.97 -20.03 -13.91
N PRO A 590 0.27 -20.44 -12.82
CA PRO A 590 0.81 -21.46 -11.91
C PRO A 590 1.07 -22.81 -12.59
N ILE A 591 0.30 -23.14 -13.63
CA ILE A 591 0.38 -24.44 -14.31
C ILE A 591 1.33 -24.36 -15.51
N LEU A 592 1.22 -23.30 -16.32
CA LEU A 592 2.03 -23.18 -17.54
C LEU A 592 3.52 -22.93 -17.25
N LEU A 593 3.86 -22.33 -16.10
CA LEU A 593 5.26 -22.12 -15.71
C LEU A 593 5.99 -23.43 -15.36
N GLU A 594 5.27 -24.50 -15.00
CA GLU A 594 5.86 -25.81 -14.69
C GLU A 594 5.94 -26.74 -15.91
N GLY A 595 5.31 -26.37 -17.04
CA GLY A 595 5.20 -27.19 -18.24
C GLY A 595 6.28 -26.91 -19.31
N PRO A 596 6.37 -27.76 -20.36
CA PRO A 596 7.30 -27.57 -21.48
C PRO A 596 7.05 -26.27 -22.27
N ASP A 597 5.83 -25.72 -22.20
CA ASP A 597 5.44 -24.47 -22.84
C ASP A 597 5.83 -23.21 -22.04
N ALA A 598 6.44 -23.35 -20.86
CA ALA A 598 6.83 -22.22 -20.00
C ALA A 598 7.62 -21.11 -20.74
N PRO A 599 8.63 -21.41 -21.59
CA PRO A 599 9.37 -20.35 -22.30
C PRO A 599 8.51 -19.57 -23.31
N ARG A 600 7.51 -20.22 -23.91
CA ARG A 600 6.57 -19.56 -24.83
C ARG A 600 5.61 -18.66 -24.05
N PHE A 601 5.07 -19.17 -22.95
CA PHE A 601 4.19 -18.41 -22.07
C PHE A 601 4.91 -17.19 -21.46
N VAL A 602 6.12 -17.37 -20.91
CA VAL A 602 6.94 -16.29 -20.34
C VAL A 602 7.22 -15.20 -21.37
N ARG A 603 7.53 -15.54 -22.63
CA ARG A 603 7.74 -14.54 -23.69
C ARG A 603 6.46 -13.75 -24.00
N ALA A 604 5.33 -14.42 -24.13
CA ALA A 604 4.05 -13.78 -24.40
C ALA A 604 3.58 -12.89 -23.23
N MET A 605 3.64 -13.40 -22.00
CA MET A 605 3.25 -12.65 -20.80
C MET A 605 4.20 -11.47 -20.53
N SER A 606 5.49 -11.64 -20.80
CA SER A 606 6.48 -10.55 -20.76
C SER A 606 6.13 -9.43 -21.73
N ARG A 607 5.63 -9.76 -22.93
CA ARG A 607 5.13 -8.77 -23.90
C ARG A 607 3.90 -8.04 -23.34
N VAL A 608 2.90 -8.78 -22.86
CA VAL A 608 1.68 -8.21 -22.24
C VAL A 608 2.03 -7.21 -21.13
N LEU A 609 2.92 -7.60 -20.21
CA LEU A 609 3.32 -6.76 -19.08
C LEU A 609 4.13 -5.52 -19.53
N LYS A 610 4.99 -5.64 -20.54
CA LYS A 610 5.74 -4.48 -21.07
C LYS A 610 4.82 -3.44 -21.70
N GLU A 611 3.89 -3.88 -22.54
CA GLU A 611 2.87 -3.01 -23.14
C GLU A 611 2.02 -2.34 -22.05
N ARG A 612 1.69 -3.07 -20.99
CA ARG A 612 1.02 -2.49 -19.81
C ARG A 612 1.85 -1.44 -19.09
N ILE A 613 3.13 -1.68 -18.86
CA ILE A 613 4.04 -0.72 -18.22
C ILE A 613 4.15 0.57 -19.03
N GLU A 614 4.10 0.49 -20.37
CA GLU A 614 4.14 1.63 -21.27
C GLU A 614 2.83 2.42 -21.27
N GLN A 615 1.68 1.73 -21.23
CA GLN A 615 0.35 2.37 -21.20
C GLN A 615 -0.03 2.95 -19.81
N THR A 616 0.59 2.47 -18.74
CA THR A 616 0.23 2.86 -17.36
C THR A 616 0.86 4.21 -16.99
N ARG A 617 0.01 5.22 -16.74
CA ARG A 617 0.41 6.56 -16.26
C ARG A 617 0.63 6.60 -14.74
N ASN A 618 -0.10 5.80 -13.98
CA ASN A 618 0.02 5.73 -12.52
C ASN A 618 1.34 5.04 -12.14
N LEU A 619 2.21 5.74 -11.42
CA LEU A 619 3.54 5.26 -11.05
C LEU A 619 3.47 4.05 -10.10
N ALA A 620 2.54 4.04 -9.13
CA ALA A 620 2.32 2.90 -8.24
C ALA A 620 1.89 1.64 -9.03
N GLU A 621 0.95 1.75 -9.96
CA GLU A 621 0.54 0.64 -10.82
C GLU A 621 1.70 0.17 -11.71
N LYS A 622 2.44 1.10 -12.31
CA LYS A 622 3.64 0.80 -13.10
C LYS A 622 4.69 0.04 -12.31
N LYS A 623 4.88 0.41 -11.04
CA LYS A 623 5.77 -0.29 -10.10
C LYS A 623 5.29 -1.71 -9.81
N SER A 624 3.98 -1.91 -9.67
CA SER A 624 3.37 -3.25 -9.51
C SER A 624 3.61 -4.11 -10.74
N TRP A 625 3.40 -3.56 -11.95
CA TRP A 625 3.66 -4.28 -13.19
C TRP A 625 5.12 -4.66 -13.38
N LEU A 626 6.06 -3.78 -13.01
CA LEU A 626 7.49 -4.09 -13.03
C LEU A 626 7.87 -5.21 -12.05
N LEU A 627 7.23 -5.27 -10.88
CA LEU A 627 7.41 -6.37 -9.94
C LEU A 627 6.91 -7.71 -10.52
N GLU A 628 5.71 -7.75 -11.09
CA GLU A 628 5.18 -8.96 -11.72
C GLU A 628 6.04 -9.41 -12.91
N LEU A 629 6.54 -8.45 -13.70
CA LEU A 629 7.46 -8.72 -14.79
C LEU A 629 8.79 -9.29 -14.26
N ALA A 630 9.31 -8.78 -13.14
CA ALA A 630 10.48 -9.37 -12.52
C ALA A 630 10.24 -10.80 -12.04
N GLU A 631 9.08 -11.06 -11.44
CA GLU A 631 8.68 -12.37 -10.94
C GLU A 631 8.57 -13.41 -12.06
N LEU A 632 8.06 -13.00 -13.21
CA LEU A 632 8.01 -13.83 -14.41
C LEU A 632 9.41 -14.23 -14.93
N HIS A 633 10.44 -13.43 -14.63
CA HIS A 633 11.81 -13.63 -15.10
C HIS A 633 12.78 -14.11 -13.99
N LEU A 634 12.30 -14.69 -12.89
CA LEU A 634 13.17 -15.12 -11.78
C LEU A 634 14.21 -16.18 -12.18
N ASP A 635 13.93 -16.99 -13.19
CA ASP A 635 14.88 -17.96 -13.77
C ASP A 635 16.00 -17.28 -14.59
N GLN A 636 15.86 -15.97 -14.87
CA GLN A 636 16.84 -15.13 -15.56
C GLN A 636 17.27 -13.97 -14.63
N PRO A 637 18.16 -14.21 -13.66
CA PRO A 637 18.48 -13.26 -12.58
C PRO A 637 18.82 -11.85 -13.04
N ALA A 638 19.62 -11.72 -14.10
CA ALA A 638 20.00 -10.42 -14.65
C ALA A 638 18.79 -9.63 -15.18
N GLN A 639 17.83 -10.32 -15.80
CA GLN A 639 16.64 -9.71 -16.39
C GLN A 639 15.63 -9.33 -15.29
N ALA A 640 15.39 -10.22 -14.32
CA ALA A 640 14.56 -9.90 -13.16
C ALA A 640 15.15 -8.73 -12.36
N LEU A 641 16.47 -8.73 -12.10
CA LEU A 641 17.15 -7.65 -11.38
C LEU A 641 17.03 -6.30 -12.11
N LYS A 642 17.07 -6.29 -13.45
CA LYS A 642 16.83 -5.09 -14.26
C LYS A 642 15.44 -4.49 -13.97
N TYR A 643 14.38 -5.32 -14.00
CA TYR A 643 13.02 -4.85 -13.75
C TYR A 643 12.80 -4.43 -12.29
N LEU A 644 13.39 -5.15 -11.33
CA LEU A 644 13.31 -4.78 -9.92
C LEU A 644 14.02 -3.45 -9.62
N ARG A 645 15.17 -3.20 -10.25
CA ARG A 645 15.87 -1.90 -10.14
C ARG A 645 15.04 -0.78 -10.76
N GLN A 646 14.34 -1.04 -11.87
CA GLN A 646 13.39 -0.08 -12.45
C GLN A 646 12.21 0.18 -11.50
N ALA A 647 11.61 -0.87 -10.92
CA ALA A 647 10.54 -0.72 -9.93
C ALA A 647 11.03 0.08 -8.72
N HIS A 648 12.21 -0.23 -8.20
CA HIS A 648 12.77 0.44 -7.02
C HIS A 648 13.05 1.94 -7.24
N ARG A 649 13.32 2.38 -8.48
CA ARG A 649 13.49 3.80 -8.82
C ARG A 649 12.18 4.59 -8.79
N ILE A 650 11.03 3.92 -8.79
CA ILE A 650 9.73 4.57 -8.67
C ILE A 650 9.47 4.88 -7.19
N PRO A 651 9.30 6.16 -6.81
CA PRO A 651 9.23 6.57 -5.40
C PRO A 651 7.93 6.14 -4.70
N ASP A 652 6.87 5.86 -5.44
CA ASP A 652 5.57 5.49 -4.87
C ASP A 652 5.62 4.17 -4.12
N ASP A 653 5.07 4.15 -2.91
CA ASP A 653 5.00 2.94 -2.10
C ASP A 653 3.83 2.03 -2.52
N ILE A 654 4.12 0.76 -2.76
CA ILE A 654 3.11 -0.28 -3.05
C ILE A 654 3.18 -1.42 -2.03
N ALA A 655 2.07 -2.15 -1.85
CA ALA A 655 2.04 -3.35 -1.01
C ALA A 655 3.09 -4.40 -1.42
N GLY A 656 3.53 -4.38 -2.69
CA GLY A 656 4.57 -5.24 -3.25
C GLY A 656 6.02 -4.81 -2.97
N ASP A 657 6.30 -3.65 -2.35
CA ASP A 657 7.67 -3.16 -2.21
C ASP A 657 8.56 -4.04 -1.36
N GLY A 658 7.98 -4.71 -0.38
CA GLY A 658 8.65 -5.80 0.31
C GLY A 658 9.19 -6.84 -0.68
N ARG A 659 8.33 -7.35 -1.56
CA ARG A 659 8.74 -8.34 -2.56
C ARG A 659 9.83 -7.79 -3.50
N ILE A 660 9.76 -6.52 -3.89
CA ILE A 660 10.82 -5.87 -4.67
C ILE A 660 12.16 -5.94 -3.93
N HIS A 661 12.24 -5.43 -2.69
CA HIS A 661 13.47 -5.48 -1.91
C HIS A 661 13.98 -6.90 -1.67
N PHE A 662 13.06 -7.85 -1.47
CA PHE A 662 13.40 -9.27 -1.34
C PHE A 662 14.07 -9.84 -2.59
N TYR A 663 13.41 -9.74 -3.74
CA TYR A 663 13.96 -10.31 -4.96
C TYR A 663 15.26 -9.60 -5.37
N VAL A 664 15.38 -8.28 -5.12
CA VAL A 664 16.65 -7.58 -5.32
C VAL A 664 17.72 -8.19 -4.41
N THR A 665 17.46 -8.35 -3.12
CA THR A 665 18.42 -8.96 -2.18
C THR A 665 18.84 -10.36 -2.63
N ARG A 666 17.87 -11.17 -3.08
CA ARG A 666 18.10 -12.57 -3.49
C ARG A 666 18.91 -12.67 -4.78
N LEU A 667 18.63 -11.80 -5.75
CA LEU A 667 19.24 -11.82 -7.08
C LEU A 667 20.53 -11.00 -7.17
N LEU A 668 20.79 -10.10 -6.22
CA LEU A 668 22.07 -9.38 -6.17
C LEU A 668 23.20 -10.36 -5.87
N GLU A 669 24.05 -10.60 -6.86
CA GLU A 669 25.37 -11.23 -6.69
C GLU A 669 26.40 -10.29 -6.06
N ASP A 670 26.06 -9.01 -5.97
CA ASP A 670 26.88 -7.91 -5.45
C ASP A 670 27.26 -8.03 -3.96
N THR A 671 28.08 -7.09 -3.53
CA THR A 671 28.65 -6.97 -2.18
C THR A 671 27.61 -7.19 -1.08
N ARG A 672 28.07 -7.78 0.03
CA ARG A 672 27.29 -8.00 1.26
C ARG A 672 26.53 -6.75 1.72
N GLU A 673 27.07 -5.56 1.44
CA GLU A 673 26.48 -4.28 1.82
C GLU A 673 25.15 -4.01 1.11
N ASP A 674 25.08 -4.27 -0.20
CA ASP A 674 23.88 -4.04 -0.97
C ASP A 674 22.78 -5.00 -0.52
N ARG A 675 23.11 -6.29 -0.36
CA ARG A 675 22.16 -7.28 0.19
C ARG A 675 21.59 -6.85 1.53
N THR A 676 22.42 -6.31 2.41
CA THR A 676 21.97 -5.88 3.74
C THR A 676 21.14 -4.60 3.69
N ARG A 677 21.48 -3.64 2.82
CA ARG A 677 20.68 -2.43 2.57
C ARG A 677 19.28 -2.78 2.03
N TYR A 678 19.20 -3.74 1.09
CA TYR A 678 17.92 -4.21 0.58
C TYR A 678 17.15 -5.05 1.60
N LEU A 679 17.81 -5.87 2.42
CA LEU A 679 17.21 -6.54 3.58
C LEU A 679 16.59 -5.55 4.57
N HIS A 680 17.26 -4.44 4.84
CA HIS A 680 16.71 -3.39 5.70
C HIS A 680 15.42 -2.79 5.12
N GLY A 681 15.43 -2.47 3.82
CA GLY A 681 14.21 -2.03 3.11
C GLY A 681 13.11 -3.09 3.09
N TYR A 682 13.48 -4.35 2.92
CA TYR A 682 12.57 -5.50 2.93
C TYR A 682 11.89 -5.67 4.29
N MET A 683 12.68 -5.84 5.36
CA MET A 683 12.14 -6.12 6.69
C MET A 683 11.29 -4.96 7.21
N GLY A 684 11.68 -3.70 6.95
CA GLY A 684 10.87 -2.54 7.31
C GLY A 684 9.50 -2.50 6.62
N ARG A 685 9.36 -3.13 5.44
CA ARG A 685 8.11 -3.16 4.66
C ARG A 685 7.33 -4.47 4.78
N VAL A 686 7.98 -5.53 5.28
CA VAL A 686 7.40 -6.88 5.40
C VAL A 686 7.21 -7.27 6.87
N ALA A 687 6.82 -6.30 7.69
CA ALA A 687 6.33 -6.55 9.04
C ALA A 687 5.12 -7.50 9.08
N GLU A 688 4.50 -7.82 7.95
CA GLU A 688 3.29 -8.63 7.86
C GLU A 688 3.51 -10.08 7.39
N SER A 689 4.75 -10.50 7.07
CA SER A 689 5.03 -11.89 6.64
C SER A 689 6.02 -12.61 7.55
N THR A 690 5.66 -13.83 7.94
CA THR A 690 6.56 -14.79 8.63
C THR A 690 7.66 -15.30 7.71
N GLU A 691 7.48 -15.22 6.39
CA GLU A 691 8.46 -15.72 5.43
C GLU A 691 9.80 -15.00 5.56
N VAL A 692 9.80 -13.76 6.08
CA VAL A 692 11.01 -12.97 6.36
C VAL A 692 12.05 -13.79 7.13
N PHE A 693 11.66 -14.59 8.13
CA PHE A 693 12.60 -15.40 8.91
C PHE A 693 13.22 -16.54 8.11
N LYS A 694 12.42 -17.22 7.29
CA LYS A 694 12.91 -18.23 6.36
C LYS A 694 13.90 -17.59 5.39
N HIS A 695 13.61 -16.39 4.91
CA HIS A 695 14.49 -15.67 4.00
C HIS A 695 15.81 -15.22 4.64
N ILE A 696 15.78 -14.73 5.89
CA ILE A 696 17.01 -14.46 6.66
C ILE A 696 17.83 -15.76 6.77
N SER A 697 17.18 -16.86 7.14
CA SER A 697 17.83 -18.18 7.18
C SER A 697 18.47 -18.56 5.84
N ASP A 698 17.74 -18.43 4.74
CA ASP A 698 18.23 -18.78 3.41
C ASP A 698 19.44 -17.91 3.02
N ILE A 699 19.40 -16.61 3.28
CA ILE A 699 20.49 -15.66 2.97
C ILE A 699 21.76 -16.00 3.76
N TYR A 700 21.63 -16.26 5.06
CA TYR A 700 22.77 -16.53 5.96
C TYR A 700 23.22 -18.01 5.98
N SER A 701 22.44 -18.92 5.38
CA SER A 701 22.84 -20.32 5.16
C SER A 701 23.95 -20.46 4.10
N GLY A 702 24.11 -19.45 3.23
CA GLY A 702 25.14 -19.43 2.19
C GLY A 702 26.56 -19.37 2.76
N HIS A 703 27.51 -20.08 2.12
CA HIS A 703 28.89 -20.22 2.59
C HIS A 703 29.68 -18.90 2.78
N LYS A 704 29.21 -17.78 2.23
CA LYS A 704 29.91 -16.48 2.26
C LYS A 704 29.66 -15.65 3.53
N LEU A 705 28.70 -16.01 4.39
CA LEU A 705 28.31 -15.23 5.58
C LEU A 705 28.46 -16.01 6.89
N LYS A 706 29.41 -16.95 6.96
CA LYS A 706 29.58 -17.85 8.12
C LYS A 706 29.82 -17.12 9.44
N ASP A 707 30.53 -16.00 9.41
CA ASP A 707 30.86 -15.24 10.63
C ASP A 707 29.64 -14.52 11.24
N ASP A 708 28.62 -14.25 10.43
CA ASP A 708 27.38 -13.58 10.87
C ASP A 708 26.28 -14.57 11.25
N ARG A 709 26.50 -15.85 10.91
CA ARG A 709 25.55 -16.92 11.16
C ARG A 709 25.07 -16.97 12.61
N PRO A 710 25.91 -16.78 13.65
CA PRO A 710 25.43 -16.76 15.04
C PRO A 710 24.41 -15.63 15.33
N VAL A 711 24.55 -14.47 14.70
CA VAL A 711 23.58 -13.37 14.83
C VAL A 711 22.28 -13.71 14.10
N ALA A 712 22.39 -14.23 12.88
CA ALA A 712 21.23 -14.69 12.11
C ALA A 712 20.47 -15.81 12.83
N ASP A 713 21.17 -16.81 13.37
CA ASP A 713 20.59 -17.91 14.14
C ASP A 713 19.85 -17.38 15.38
N THR A 714 20.37 -16.32 16.03
CA THR A 714 19.67 -15.64 17.14
C THR A 714 18.37 -14.98 16.68
N VAL A 715 18.40 -14.24 15.57
CA VAL A 715 17.20 -13.58 15.00
C VAL A 715 16.17 -14.61 14.52
N ILE A 716 16.61 -15.71 13.92
CA ILE A 716 15.74 -16.81 13.49
C ILE A 716 15.11 -17.46 14.72
N ALA A 717 15.89 -17.79 15.76
CA ALA A 717 15.36 -18.36 16.99
C ALA A 717 14.36 -17.42 17.70
N LEU A 718 14.62 -16.10 17.69
CA LEU A 718 13.67 -15.09 18.16
C LEU A 718 12.37 -15.11 17.35
N GLY A 719 12.50 -15.19 16.03
CA GLY A 719 11.37 -15.23 15.11
C GLY A 719 10.52 -16.49 15.24
N THR A 720 11.13 -17.67 15.22
CA THR A 720 10.43 -18.94 14.95
C THR A 720 10.45 -19.95 16.09
N GLU A 721 11.25 -19.75 17.14
CA GLU A 721 11.48 -20.75 18.18
C GLU A 721 11.00 -20.31 19.56
N SER A 722 11.88 -20.11 20.54
CA SER A 722 11.52 -19.77 21.92
C SER A 722 12.54 -18.79 22.49
N LYS A 723 12.18 -18.08 23.57
CA LYS A 723 13.11 -17.20 24.30
C LYS A 723 14.39 -17.93 24.68
N GLN A 724 14.24 -19.18 25.13
CA GLN A 724 15.37 -19.99 25.59
C GLN A 724 16.28 -20.44 24.45
N ALA A 725 15.72 -20.79 23.29
CA ALA A 725 16.49 -21.09 22.09
C ALA A 725 17.24 -19.86 21.57
N ALA A 726 16.59 -18.69 21.59
CA ALA A 726 17.21 -17.43 21.23
C ALA A 726 18.38 -17.06 22.15
N LEU A 727 18.23 -17.22 23.47
CA LEU A 727 19.33 -17.01 24.43
C LEU A 727 20.49 -17.98 24.19
N ALA A 728 20.18 -19.24 23.88
CA ALA A 728 21.21 -20.25 23.56
C ALA A 728 21.97 -19.88 22.28
N ALA A 729 21.28 -19.45 21.22
CA ALA A 729 21.91 -18.96 19.99
C ALA A 729 22.73 -17.67 20.25
N GLN A 730 22.20 -16.73 21.02
CA GLN A 730 22.89 -15.48 21.36
C GLN A 730 24.20 -15.75 22.11
N SER A 731 24.23 -16.75 23.00
CA SER A 731 25.44 -17.12 23.75
C SER A 731 26.58 -17.61 22.87
N GLN A 732 26.27 -18.06 21.65
CA GLN A 732 27.25 -18.49 20.64
C GLN A 732 27.75 -17.32 19.78
N SER A 733 27.17 -16.13 19.92
CA SER A 733 27.52 -14.93 19.16
C SER A 733 28.23 -13.89 20.04
N PRO A 734 29.57 -13.78 19.98
CA PRO A 734 30.31 -12.75 20.72
C PRO A 734 29.85 -11.33 20.38
N ALA A 735 29.40 -11.10 19.13
CA ALA A 735 28.91 -9.80 18.66
C ALA A 735 27.62 -9.34 19.37
N LEU A 736 26.82 -10.28 19.89
CA LEU A 736 25.59 -10.00 20.66
C LEU A 736 25.78 -10.10 22.16
N SER A 737 27.01 -10.36 22.63
CA SER A 737 27.27 -10.38 24.06
C SER A 737 27.04 -8.99 24.67
N PRO A 738 26.35 -8.90 25.83
CA PRO A 738 26.10 -7.64 26.50
C PRO A 738 27.41 -6.88 26.76
N LYS A 739 27.52 -5.65 26.26
CA LYS A 739 28.67 -4.77 26.49
C LYS A 739 28.52 -4.06 27.84
N PRO A 740 29.63 -3.81 28.57
CA PRO A 740 29.57 -2.99 29.77
C PRO A 740 29.22 -1.54 29.40
N LEU A 741 28.39 -0.90 30.22
CA LEU A 741 28.05 0.51 30.05
C LEU A 741 29.31 1.37 30.21
N SER A 742 29.63 2.17 29.19
CA SER A 742 30.69 3.17 29.20
C SER A 742 30.24 4.42 28.43
N PRO A 743 30.79 5.61 28.74
CA PRO A 743 30.49 6.84 28.00
C PRO A 743 30.72 6.69 26.50
N ASP A 744 31.83 6.08 26.09
CA ASP A 744 32.19 5.88 24.68
C ASP A 744 31.10 5.09 23.94
N VAL A 745 30.53 4.06 24.57
CA VAL A 745 29.45 3.26 23.98
C VAL A 745 28.17 4.10 23.75
N LEU A 746 27.90 5.11 24.59
CA LEU A 746 26.77 6.02 24.39
C LEU A 746 27.02 7.00 23.26
N ASP A 747 28.24 7.53 23.14
CA ASP A 747 28.58 8.50 22.10
C ASP A 747 28.68 7.83 20.71
N ASP A 748 29.10 6.56 20.68
CA ASP A 748 29.21 5.73 19.47
C ASP A 748 27.87 5.15 19.00
N ALA A 749 26.85 5.05 19.86
CA ALA A 749 25.58 4.43 19.51
C ALA A 749 24.69 5.27 18.58
N GLY A 750 25.00 6.56 18.41
CA GLY A 750 24.23 7.45 17.55
C GLY A 750 24.45 7.20 16.06
N THR A 751 23.36 7.14 15.29
CA THR A 751 23.45 7.08 13.82
C THR A 751 23.77 8.48 13.25
N SER A 752 24.43 8.56 12.10
CA SER A 752 24.67 9.86 11.42
C SER A 752 23.36 10.60 11.12
N ARG A 753 22.27 9.85 10.87
CA ARG A 753 20.93 10.42 10.68
C ARG A 753 20.35 11.00 11.96
N GLU A 754 20.52 10.34 13.09
CA GLU A 754 20.13 10.86 14.41
C GLU A 754 20.85 12.19 14.69
N ARG A 755 22.16 12.22 14.46
CA ARG A 755 22.98 13.43 14.65
C ARG A 755 22.49 14.58 13.76
N ALA A 756 22.28 14.33 12.47
CA ALA A 756 21.80 15.34 11.53
C ALA A 756 20.43 15.93 11.94
N VAL A 757 19.54 15.09 12.47
CA VAL A 757 18.25 15.50 12.99
C VAL A 757 18.37 16.39 14.23
N LEU A 758 19.19 15.98 15.21
CA LEU A 758 19.40 16.75 16.43
C LEU A 758 20.07 18.09 16.13
N GLU A 759 21.07 18.11 15.25
CA GLU A 759 21.76 19.31 14.80
C GLU A 759 20.80 20.27 14.09
N LEU A 760 19.98 19.76 13.16
CA LEU A 760 18.99 20.58 12.48
C LEU A 760 18.03 21.22 13.48
N PHE A 761 17.35 20.44 14.31
CA PHE A 761 16.28 20.99 15.13
C PHE A 761 16.78 21.74 16.36
N LEU A 762 17.69 21.14 17.12
CA LEU A 762 18.10 21.69 18.41
C LEU A 762 19.20 22.72 18.32
N ASP A 763 20.10 22.59 17.34
CA ASP A 763 21.27 23.45 17.23
C ASP A 763 21.09 24.55 16.16
N ARG A 764 20.19 24.35 15.17
CA ARG A 764 19.87 25.36 14.14
C ARG A 764 18.47 25.97 14.31
N LEU A 765 17.41 25.18 14.18
CA LEU A 765 16.04 25.69 14.05
C LEU A 765 15.48 26.27 15.35
N VAL A 766 15.64 25.60 16.49
CA VAL A 766 15.14 26.09 17.79
C VAL A 766 15.79 27.42 18.17
N PRO A 767 17.14 27.58 18.10
CA PRO A 767 17.78 28.86 18.33
C PRO A 767 17.34 29.95 17.35
N ALA A 768 17.30 29.65 16.04
CA ALA A 768 16.93 30.62 15.01
C ALA A 768 15.46 31.07 15.11
N SER A 769 14.58 30.19 15.56
CA SER A 769 13.15 30.48 15.72
C SER A 769 12.81 31.23 17.03
N GLU A 770 13.78 31.38 17.94
CA GLU A 770 13.55 31.88 19.30
C GLU A 770 12.40 31.14 20.01
N THR A 771 12.26 29.84 19.75
CA THR A 771 11.21 29.03 20.36
C THR A 771 11.70 28.56 21.73
N THR A 772 10.99 28.95 22.79
CA THR A 772 11.32 28.52 24.15
C THR A 772 10.75 27.13 24.40
N LEU A 773 11.62 26.17 24.74
CA LEU A 773 11.21 24.85 25.18
C LEU A 773 11.05 24.85 26.70
N THR A 774 9.90 24.42 27.19
CA THR A 774 9.63 24.32 28.64
C THR A 774 9.88 22.91 29.13
N PHE A 775 10.63 22.81 30.23
CA PHE A 775 10.94 21.57 30.95
C PHE A 775 10.68 21.69 32.45
N PRO A 776 10.24 20.60 33.12
CA PRO A 776 9.74 19.37 32.51
C PRO A 776 8.48 19.64 31.67
N SER A 777 8.04 18.67 30.85
CA SER A 777 6.74 18.82 30.20
C SER A 777 5.63 18.86 31.27
N PRO A 778 4.49 19.54 31.03
CA PRO A 778 3.40 19.57 32.01
C PRO A 778 2.92 18.17 32.43
N ALA A 779 2.98 17.19 31.53
CA ALA A 779 2.68 15.80 31.82
C ALA A 779 3.71 15.17 32.78
N VAL A 780 5.00 15.39 32.56
CA VAL A 780 6.06 14.89 33.43
C VAL A 780 6.07 15.62 34.78
N GLU A 781 5.74 16.91 34.80
CA GLU A 781 5.57 17.68 36.04
C GLU A 781 4.44 17.09 36.90
N ALA A 782 3.30 16.77 36.29
CA ALA A 782 2.19 16.11 36.97
C ALA A 782 2.57 14.72 37.51
N LEU A 783 3.43 13.98 36.82
CA LEU A 783 3.95 12.68 37.27
C LEU A 783 4.94 12.85 38.43
N LEU A 784 5.87 13.81 38.35
CA LEU A 784 6.81 14.12 39.43
C LEU A 784 6.08 14.56 40.70
N ALA A 785 4.99 15.33 40.59
CA ALA A 785 4.18 15.74 41.73
C ALA A 785 3.52 14.56 42.46
N GLN A 786 3.31 13.44 41.76
CA GLN A 786 2.73 12.20 42.30
C GLN A 786 3.79 11.16 42.70
N ALA A 787 5.05 11.36 42.31
CA ALA A 787 6.14 10.43 42.58
C ALA A 787 6.95 10.85 43.81
N GLY A 788 7.40 9.87 44.61
CA GLY A 788 8.32 10.10 45.72
C GLY A 788 9.75 9.74 45.34
N GLU A 789 10.77 10.28 46.02
CA GLU A 789 12.16 9.86 45.81
C GLU A 789 12.30 8.36 46.09
N ALA A 790 12.92 7.62 45.16
CA ALA A 790 13.05 6.19 45.24
C ALA A 790 13.98 5.77 46.39
N PRO A 791 13.59 4.82 47.26
CA PRO A 791 14.49 4.32 48.29
C PRO A 791 15.74 3.67 47.68
N LYS A 792 16.93 3.95 48.21
CA LYS A 792 18.19 3.35 47.73
C LYS A 792 18.21 1.81 47.79
N ALA A 793 17.41 1.23 48.68
CA ALA A 793 17.25 -0.23 48.82
C ALA A 793 16.26 -0.84 47.80
N TRP A 794 15.54 -0.02 47.04
CA TRP A 794 14.62 -0.49 46.02
C TRP A 794 15.41 -0.98 44.80
N ALA A 795 15.23 -2.24 44.42
CA ALA A 795 16.08 -2.90 43.42
C ALA A 795 16.19 -2.14 42.09
N PRO A 796 15.09 -1.61 41.49
CA PRO A 796 15.18 -0.80 40.27
C PRO A 796 16.08 0.44 40.41
N ALA A 797 16.02 1.13 41.55
CA ALA A 797 16.92 2.26 41.82
C ALA A 797 18.39 1.80 41.93
N GLY A 798 18.64 0.63 42.51
CA GLY A 798 19.97 0.01 42.53
C GLY A 798 20.57 -0.22 41.14
N LEU A 799 19.75 -0.64 40.17
CA LEU A 799 20.18 -0.90 38.79
C LEU A 799 20.53 0.38 38.04
N THR A 800 19.87 1.50 38.35
CA THR A 800 20.17 2.81 37.75
C THR A 800 21.48 3.42 38.27
N LEU A 801 21.96 2.99 39.44
CA LEU A 801 23.08 3.60 40.13
C LEU A 801 24.41 3.45 39.36
N GLU A 802 24.59 2.35 38.65
CA GLU A 802 25.74 2.15 37.78
C GLU A 802 25.72 3.14 36.60
N ALA A 803 24.57 3.30 35.95
CA ALA A 803 24.41 4.27 34.87
C ALA A 803 24.59 5.71 35.36
N ASN A 804 24.02 6.05 36.51
CA ASN A 804 24.18 7.36 37.13
C ASN A 804 25.65 7.71 37.36
N ARG A 805 26.42 6.81 37.98
CA ARG A 805 27.85 7.04 38.26
C ARG A 805 28.69 7.14 36.99
N ARG A 806 28.46 6.25 36.02
CA ARG A 806 29.31 6.15 34.83
C ARG A 806 29.01 7.23 33.78
N VAL A 807 27.75 7.64 33.67
CA VAL A 807 27.27 8.51 32.58
C VAL A 807 26.97 9.92 33.07
N PHE A 808 26.28 10.04 34.20
CA PHE A 808 25.71 11.32 34.66
C PHE A 808 26.39 11.91 35.90
N GLY A 809 27.49 11.30 36.38
CA GLY A 809 28.28 11.83 37.49
C GLY A 809 27.47 12.06 38.79
N ASP A 810 26.57 11.12 39.13
CA ASP A 810 25.69 11.18 40.30
C ASP A 810 24.60 12.27 40.28
N SER A 811 24.35 12.91 39.14
CA SER A 811 23.29 13.93 38.99
C SER A 811 21.87 13.36 38.80
N LEU A 812 21.74 12.10 38.38
CA LEU A 812 20.43 11.47 38.15
C LEU A 812 19.71 11.21 39.47
N ARG A 813 18.51 11.80 39.62
CA ARG A 813 17.57 11.48 40.70
C ARG A 813 16.55 10.44 40.23
N VAL A 814 16.22 9.48 41.08
CA VAL A 814 15.26 8.43 40.75
C VAL A 814 14.03 8.60 41.62
N TYR A 815 12.87 8.63 40.99
CA TYR A 815 11.57 8.75 41.62
C TYR A 815 10.77 7.47 41.41
N ARG A 816 10.10 7.03 42.47
CA ARG A 816 9.14 5.93 42.47
C ARG A 816 7.74 6.49 42.34
N TYR A 817 7.09 6.15 41.24
CA TYR A 817 5.70 6.48 40.96
C TYR A 817 4.79 5.32 41.36
N THR A 818 3.72 5.61 42.11
CA THR A 818 2.76 4.60 42.62
C THR A 818 1.36 4.77 42.04
N GLY A 819 1.20 5.61 41.02
CA GLY A 819 -0.10 5.80 40.37
C GLY A 819 -0.40 4.74 39.32
N ASP A 820 -1.58 4.88 38.72
CA ASP A 820 -2.27 3.81 38.01
C ASP A 820 -1.77 3.58 36.56
N GLN A 821 -0.70 4.26 36.14
CA GLN A 821 -0.11 4.08 34.81
C GLN A 821 0.90 2.93 34.86
N PRO A 822 0.51 1.69 34.49
CA PRO A 822 1.38 0.54 34.60
C PRO A 822 2.60 0.72 33.70
N PHE A 823 3.74 0.18 34.11
CA PHE A 823 4.98 0.17 33.32
C PHE A 823 5.51 1.55 32.88
N LEU A 824 5.14 2.63 33.58
CA LEU A 824 5.72 3.94 33.33
C LEU A 824 7.23 3.96 33.66
N VAL A 825 8.04 4.17 32.63
CA VAL A 825 9.44 4.57 32.73
C VAL A 825 9.55 5.87 31.95
N GLY A 826 9.90 6.95 32.62
CA GLY A 826 10.02 8.26 31.99
C GLY A 826 11.23 9.00 32.53
N ALA A 827 11.85 9.84 31.70
CA ALA A 827 12.94 10.69 32.14
C ALA A 827 12.69 12.16 31.81
N THR A 828 13.33 13.04 32.56
CA THR A 828 13.37 14.47 32.25
C THR A 828 14.79 15.02 32.42
N PRO A 829 15.30 15.80 31.45
CA PRO A 829 16.64 16.36 31.53
C PRO A 829 16.73 17.59 32.45
N GLU A 830 15.62 18.29 32.69
CA GLU A 830 15.60 19.62 33.31
C GLU A 830 14.36 19.82 34.21
N PRO A 831 14.43 20.68 35.25
CA PRO A 831 15.62 21.43 35.70
C PRO A 831 16.67 20.56 36.42
N ASP A 832 16.24 19.45 37.03
CA ASP A 832 17.10 18.42 37.59
C ASP A 832 16.91 17.13 36.77
N LEU A 833 18.01 16.48 36.38
CA LEU A 833 17.98 15.20 35.70
C LEU A 833 17.26 14.15 36.57
N ALA A 834 16.09 13.68 36.11
CA ALA A 834 15.25 12.78 36.87
C ALA A 834 14.73 11.60 36.04
N LEU A 835 14.66 10.43 36.66
CA LEU A 835 14.05 9.21 36.13
C LEU A 835 12.89 8.80 37.02
N ILE A 836 11.73 8.59 36.42
CA ILE A 836 10.49 8.19 37.07
C ILE A 836 10.23 6.73 36.71
N LEU A 837 10.11 5.88 37.73
CA LEU A 837 9.88 4.45 37.58
C LEU A 837 8.57 4.08 38.30
N ASN A 838 7.66 3.42 37.61
CA ASN A 838 6.49 2.84 38.26
C ASN A 838 6.92 1.72 39.22
N GLN A 839 6.26 1.63 40.38
CA GLN A 839 6.40 0.52 41.33
C GLN A 839 6.35 -0.87 40.69
N GLU A 840 5.45 -1.10 39.72
CA GLU A 840 5.22 -2.39 39.08
C GLU A 840 6.45 -2.90 38.32
N ILE A 841 7.38 -2.01 37.96
CA ILE A 841 8.64 -2.39 37.30
C ILE A 841 9.48 -3.34 38.16
N GLU A 842 9.28 -3.36 39.49
CA GLU A 842 9.95 -4.28 40.41
C GLU A 842 9.58 -5.75 40.15
N SER A 843 8.43 -6.00 39.51
CA SER A 843 8.03 -7.35 39.11
C SER A 843 8.76 -7.86 37.86
N LEU A 844 9.44 -6.98 37.12
CA LEU A 844 10.10 -7.34 35.88
C LEU A 844 11.46 -8.03 36.13
N PRO A 845 11.91 -8.88 35.20
CA PRO A 845 13.27 -9.37 35.21
C PRO A 845 14.30 -8.24 35.15
N GLU A 846 15.42 -8.40 35.86
CA GLU A 846 16.48 -7.38 35.98
C GLU A 846 16.96 -6.82 34.63
N HIS A 847 17.09 -7.69 33.62
CA HIS A 847 17.53 -7.28 32.28
C HIS A 847 16.50 -6.42 31.53
N GLU A 848 15.20 -6.65 31.76
CA GLU A 848 14.14 -5.83 31.16
C GLU A 848 14.07 -4.48 31.86
N ILE A 849 14.18 -4.44 33.20
CA ILE A 849 14.31 -3.17 33.95
C ILE A 849 15.49 -2.37 33.40
N ARG A 850 16.66 -3.01 33.24
CA ARG A 850 17.84 -2.37 32.65
C ARG A 850 17.59 -1.86 31.24
N PHE A 851 16.89 -2.63 30.40
CA PHE A 851 16.56 -2.20 29.04
C PHE A 851 15.79 -0.88 29.03
N HIS A 852 14.65 -0.82 29.75
CA HIS A 852 13.82 0.39 29.78
C HIS A 852 14.56 1.58 30.39
N VAL A 853 15.29 1.36 31.49
CA VAL A 853 16.10 2.41 32.12
C VAL A 853 17.16 2.96 31.16
N LEU A 854 17.93 2.08 30.50
CA LEU A 854 19.01 2.49 29.60
C LEU A 854 18.48 3.21 28.36
N ARG A 855 17.33 2.79 27.84
CA ARG A 855 16.65 3.45 26.73
C ARG A 855 16.28 4.89 27.07
N GLU A 856 15.63 5.12 28.23
CA GLU A 856 15.26 6.47 28.66
C GLU A 856 16.51 7.33 28.96
N LEU A 857 17.51 6.75 29.63
CA LEU A 857 18.76 7.47 29.92
C LEU A 857 19.53 7.86 28.65
N TYR A 858 19.54 7.00 27.62
CA TYR A 858 20.10 7.37 26.32
C TYR A 858 19.34 8.53 25.68
N GLY A 859 18.01 8.50 25.74
CA GLY A 859 17.18 9.61 25.27
C GLY A 859 17.53 10.94 25.95
N VAL A 860 17.85 10.92 27.24
CA VAL A 860 18.32 12.13 27.95
C VAL A 860 19.71 12.53 27.49
N HIS A 861 20.67 11.60 27.49
CA HIS A 861 22.05 11.84 27.09
C HIS A 861 22.15 12.45 25.69
N ARG A 862 21.34 11.95 24.75
CA ARG A 862 21.32 12.37 23.35
C ARG A 862 20.32 13.51 23.05
N ARG A 863 19.73 14.12 24.08
CA ARG A 863 18.75 15.23 23.93
C ARG A 863 17.52 14.85 23.10
N HIS A 864 17.13 13.57 23.06
CA HIS A 864 15.91 13.12 22.37
C HIS A 864 14.66 13.75 23.00
N TYR A 865 14.61 13.89 24.34
CA TYR A 865 13.51 14.59 25.01
C TYR A 865 13.43 16.06 24.64
N HIS A 866 14.56 16.73 24.38
CA HIS A 866 14.50 18.09 23.86
C HIS A 866 13.80 18.13 22.53
N LEU A 867 14.07 17.17 21.65
CA LEU A 867 13.41 17.08 20.37
C LEU A 867 11.93 16.70 20.48
N TYR A 868 11.57 15.78 21.37
CA TYR A 868 10.17 15.48 21.68
C TYR A 868 9.41 16.73 22.12
N ARG A 869 10.05 17.61 22.91
CA ARG A 869 9.47 18.92 23.26
C ARG A 869 9.34 19.86 22.07
N VAL A 870 10.23 19.81 21.08
CA VAL A 870 10.03 20.54 19.82
C VAL A 870 8.78 20.06 19.09
N ALA A 871 8.46 18.76 19.10
CA ALA A 871 7.22 18.27 18.48
C ALA A 871 5.93 18.74 19.19
N GLU A 872 6.05 19.08 20.48
CA GLU A 872 4.95 19.51 21.35
C GLU A 872 4.78 21.03 21.44
N VAL A 873 5.55 21.81 20.68
CA VAL A 873 5.36 23.26 20.66
C VAL A 873 3.97 23.62 20.11
N ASP A 874 3.42 24.72 20.62
CA ASP A 874 2.15 25.25 20.16
C ASP A 874 2.24 25.75 18.71
N ASP A 875 1.10 26.10 18.11
CA ASP A 875 1.08 26.54 16.71
C ASP A 875 1.89 27.84 16.48
N ALA A 876 2.10 28.66 17.52
CA ALA A 876 3.00 29.80 17.43
C ALA A 876 4.46 29.36 17.30
N GLY A 877 4.91 28.40 18.11
CA GLY A 877 6.22 27.77 17.98
C GLY A 877 6.41 27.06 16.63
N ARG A 878 5.40 26.32 16.15
CA ARG A 878 5.45 25.65 14.84
C ARG A 878 5.64 26.65 13.69
N ARG A 879 4.91 27.78 13.74
CA ARG A 879 5.06 28.90 12.79
C ARG A 879 6.48 29.47 12.80
N LYS A 880 7.05 29.69 13.99
CA LYS A 880 8.42 30.19 14.14
C LYS A 880 9.46 29.19 13.61
N LEU A 881 9.31 27.90 13.93
CA LEU A 881 10.20 26.84 13.45
C LEU A 881 10.15 26.69 11.93
N MET A 882 8.96 26.79 11.32
CA MET A 882 8.83 26.79 9.86
C MET A 882 9.54 27.96 9.22
N ARG A 883 9.36 29.18 9.75
CA ARG A 883 10.08 30.35 9.24
C ARG A 883 11.59 30.14 9.32
N ALA A 884 12.08 29.68 10.49
CA ALA A 884 13.49 29.35 10.65
C ALA A 884 13.95 28.28 9.65
N CYS A 885 13.12 27.28 9.35
CA CYS A 885 13.42 26.23 8.37
C CYS A 885 13.50 26.77 6.94
N CYS A 886 12.62 27.70 6.55
CA CYS A 886 12.69 28.37 5.26
C CYS A 886 13.98 29.19 5.13
N GLU A 887 14.29 30.03 6.13
CA GLU A 887 15.50 30.84 6.12
C GLU A 887 16.78 29.98 6.14
N ASP A 888 16.75 28.86 6.83
CA ASP A 888 17.86 27.92 6.93
C ASP A 888 18.07 27.15 5.61
N ALA A 889 17.00 26.78 4.91
CA ALA A 889 17.06 26.19 3.57
C ALA A 889 17.59 27.18 2.52
N GLU A 890 17.13 28.44 2.55
CA GLU A 890 17.66 29.52 1.70
C GLU A 890 19.16 29.73 1.97
N ARG A 891 19.58 29.76 3.24
CA ARG A 891 20.98 29.99 3.64
C ARG A 891 21.92 28.84 3.29
N THR A 892 21.51 27.59 3.49
CA THR A 892 22.41 26.44 3.42
C THR A 892 22.37 25.68 2.10
N GLN A 893 21.22 25.67 1.42
CA GLN A 893 21.03 24.94 0.16
C GLN A 893 20.85 25.87 -1.05
N ASN A 894 20.91 27.18 -0.84
CA ASN A 894 20.61 28.18 -1.87
C ASN A 894 19.23 27.92 -2.53
N ALA A 895 18.29 27.41 -1.73
CA ALA A 895 16.96 27.05 -2.19
C ALA A 895 16.19 28.32 -2.54
N ASP A 896 15.84 28.48 -3.82
CA ASP A 896 14.98 29.57 -4.26
C ASP A 896 13.53 29.27 -3.85
N ILE A 897 13.08 29.83 -2.74
CA ILE A 897 11.67 29.74 -2.33
C ILE A 897 10.91 30.79 -3.14
N SER A 898 10.27 30.34 -4.21
CA SER A 898 9.53 31.25 -5.10
C SER A 898 8.55 32.18 -4.36
N LEU A 899 8.44 33.42 -4.84
CA LEU A 899 7.52 34.45 -4.32
C LEU A 899 6.08 33.95 -4.05
N PRO A 900 5.46 33.10 -4.90
CA PRO A 900 4.15 32.52 -4.61
C PRO A 900 4.12 31.64 -3.35
N LEU A 901 5.13 30.80 -3.15
CA LEU A 901 5.25 29.96 -1.96
C LEU A 901 5.53 30.81 -0.72
N GLN A 902 6.35 31.84 -0.84
CA GLN A 902 6.61 32.78 0.26
C GLN A 902 5.33 33.50 0.71
N ARG A 903 4.49 33.96 -0.24
CA ARG A 903 3.17 34.53 0.09
C ARG A 903 2.23 33.53 0.75
N GLU A 904 2.31 32.26 0.39
CA GLU A 904 1.51 31.21 1.02
C GLU A 904 1.99 30.88 2.43
N ILE A 905 3.31 30.83 2.64
CA ILE A 905 3.93 30.78 3.96
C ILE A 905 3.41 31.96 4.80
N ASP A 906 3.53 33.20 4.32
CA ASP A 906 3.09 34.39 5.04
C ASP A 906 1.59 34.36 5.38
N LYS A 907 0.75 33.88 4.46
CA LYS A 907 -0.69 33.68 4.71
C LYS A 907 -0.95 32.68 5.83
N LEU A 908 -0.24 31.55 5.85
CA LEU A 908 -0.39 30.53 6.89
C LEU A 908 0.20 30.99 8.23
N LEU A 909 1.35 31.66 8.20
CA LEU A 909 1.99 32.23 9.39
C LEU A 909 1.17 33.40 9.98
N GLY A 910 0.42 34.14 9.17
CA GLY A 910 -0.39 35.29 9.58
C GLY A 910 -1.76 34.92 10.16
N ARG A 911 -2.22 33.67 10.06
CA ARG A 911 -3.51 33.25 10.63
C ARG A 911 -3.42 33.13 12.15
N SER A 912 -4.23 33.92 12.86
CA SER A 912 -4.48 33.75 14.29
C SER A 912 -5.52 32.63 14.50
N GLY A 913 -5.05 31.39 14.63
CA GLY A 913 -5.91 30.23 14.87
C GLY A 913 -5.13 28.91 14.87
N PRO A 914 -5.81 27.81 15.23
CA PRO A 914 -5.24 26.48 15.09
C PRO A 914 -4.96 26.21 13.62
N ILE A 915 -3.75 25.75 13.30
CA ILE A 915 -3.43 25.46 11.91
C ILE A 915 -3.90 24.05 11.57
N GLU A 916 -4.70 23.93 10.53
CA GLU A 916 -5.10 22.63 10.00
C GLU A 916 -3.85 21.84 9.58
N LEU A 917 -3.65 20.67 10.20
CA LEU A 917 -2.50 19.79 9.96
C LEU A 917 -2.35 19.44 8.46
N GLN A 918 -3.47 19.34 7.75
CA GLN A 918 -3.49 19.09 6.31
C GLN A 918 -2.91 20.26 5.50
N ALA A 919 -3.16 21.51 5.91
CA ALA A 919 -2.58 22.67 5.24
C ALA A 919 -1.05 22.70 5.41
N TRP A 920 -0.55 22.34 6.60
CA TRP A 920 0.89 22.16 6.85
C TRP A 920 1.49 21.10 5.94
N LYS A 921 0.85 19.94 5.87
CA LYS A 921 1.28 18.85 4.99
C LYS A 921 1.40 19.31 3.55
N THR A 922 0.34 19.87 2.99
CA THR A 922 0.32 20.30 1.60
C THR A 922 1.32 21.41 1.29
N LEU A 923 1.61 22.30 2.26
CA LEU A 923 2.65 23.32 2.09
C LEU A 923 4.05 22.71 2.14
N LEU A 924 4.35 21.88 3.15
CA LEU A 924 5.67 21.26 3.33
C LEU A 924 6.01 20.31 2.18
N ASP A 925 5.03 19.55 1.68
CA ASP A 925 5.21 18.71 0.49
C ASP A 925 5.52 19.56 -0.75
N ARG A 926 4.85 20.71 -0.91
CA ARG A 926 5.14 21.64 -2.02
C ARG A 926 6.51 22.28 -1.89
N LEU A 927 6.90 22.71 -0.69
CA LEU A 927 8.23 23.26 -0.43
C LEU A 927 9.32 22.22 -0.69
N TYR A 928 9.14 20.98 -0.22
CA TYR A 928 10.05 19.88 -0.53
C TYR A 928 10.11 19.61 -2.05
N ASN A 929 8.97 19.55 -2.73
CA ASN A 929 8.96 19.26 -4.17
C ASN A 929 9.61 20.38 -4.99
N HIS A 930 9.51 21.63 -4.53
CA HIS A 930 10.11 22.79 -5.18
C HIS A 930 11.63 22.89 -4.91
N THR A 931 12.04 22.74 -3.66
CA THR A 931 13.43 22.99 -3.22
C THR A 931 14.30 21.74 -3.15
N ARG A 932 13.67 20.56 -3.05
CA ARG A 932 14.30 19.27 -2.71
C ARG A 932 15.01 19.24 -1.35
N ALA A 933 14.77 20.22 -0.48
CA ALA A 933 15.37 20.30 0.84
C ALA A 933 14.73 19.30 1.82
N GLU A 934 15.50 18.31 2.29
CA GLU A 934 15.02 17.25 3.20
C GLU A 934 14.49 17.79 4.54
N GLU A 935 14.92 18.98 4.95
CA GLU A 935 14.50 19.69 6.16
C GLU A 935 12.98 19.86 6.20
N PHE A 936 12.33 20.17 5.08
CA PHE A 936 10.88 20.30 5.01
C PHE A 936 10.17 18.95 5.24
N GLN A 937 10.74 17.84 4.77
CA GLN A 937 10.19 16.51 5.09
C GLN A 937 10.38 16.16 6.56
N LEU A 938 11.54 16.49 7.14
CA LEU A 938 11.81 16.26 8.56
C LEU A 938 10.87 17.09 9.44
N LEU A 939 10.59 18.33 9.06
CA LEU A 939 9.65 19.21 9.75
C LEU A 939 8.21 18.71 9.62
N TYR A 940 7.81 18.26 8.43
CA TYR A 940 6.50 17.63 8.18
C TYR A 940 6.30 16.42 9.09
N ARG A 941 7.31 15.55 9.13
CA ARG A 941 7.37 14.35 9.96
C ARG A 941 7.28 14.69 11.45
N LEU A 942 7.94 15.77 11.89
CA LEU A 942 7.92 16.22 13.29
C LEU A 942 6.51 16.66 13.73
N PHE A 943 5.80 17.41 12.88
CA PHE A 943 4.51 17.95 13.25
C PHE A 943 3.33 17.01 12.99
N SER A 944 3.41 16.16 11.97
CA SER A 944 2.24 15.44 11.47
C SER A 944 2.09 14.05 12.08
N GLU A 945 3.19 13.36 12.32
CA GLU A 945 3.13 11.94 12.62
C GLU A 945 3.51 11.64 14.07
N ARG A 946 4.33 12.47 14.74
CA ARG A 946 5.08 12.18 16.00
C ARG A 946 5.95 10.90 15.94
N CYS A 947 5.57 9.95 15.10
CA CYS A 947 6.09 8.63 14.82
C CYS A 947 7.53 8.59 14.28
N PRO A 948 7.97 9.39 13.30
CA PRO A 948 9.29 9.18 12.67
C PRO A 948 10.47 9.42 13.62
N PHE A 949 10.24 10.04 14.77
CA PHE A 949 11.24 10.19 15.84
C PHE A 949 11.22 9.00 16.79
N ASP A 950 10.06 8.45 17.13
CA ASP A 950 10.00 7.13 17.79
C ASP A 950 10.63 6.04 16.93
N GLU A 951 10.45 6.13 15.60
CA GLU A 951 11.04 5.19 14.65
C GLU A 951 12.57 5.30 14.55
N ARG A 952 13.14 6.51 14.70
CA ARG A 952 14.57 6.77 14.48
C ARG A 952 15.34 6.92 15.78
N LEU A 953 14.89 7.82 16.66
CA LEU A 953 15.47 8.05 17.98
C LEU A 953 15.18 6.89 18.91
N GLY A 954 13.93 6.42 18.93
CA GLY A 954 13.53 5.25 19.69
C GLY A 954 14.28 4.00 19.23
N ALA A 955 14.50 3.82 17.93
CA ALA A 955 15.32 2.71 17.43
C ALA A 955 16.79 2.82 17.83
N ALA A 956 17.40 4.01 17.83
CA ALA A 956 18.77 4.19 18.33
C ALA A 956 18.88 3.90 19.83
N ALA A 957 17.86 4.32 20.61
CA ALA A 957 17.77 4.03 22.03
C ALA A 957 17.57 2.52 22.31
N ASP A 958 16.69 1.87 21.55
CA ASP A 958 16.46 0.42 21.61
C ASP A 958 17.74 -0.34 21.22
N ASP A 959 18.44 0.10 20.17
CA ASP A 959 19.69 -0.51 19.70
C ASP A 959 20.80 -0.43 20.75
N LEU A 960 21.02 0.75 21.34
CA LEU A 960 21.96 0.88 22.46
C LEU A 960 21.54 -0.02 23.62
N ALA A 961 20.30 0.08 24.09
CA ALA A 961 19.84 -0.69 25.24
C ALA A 961 20.05 -2.19 24.99
N ALA A 962 19.77 -2.68 23.77
CA ALA A 962 20.05 -4.05 23.35
C ALA A 962 21.54 -4.40 23.30
N ARG A 963 22.45 -3.48 22.96
CA ARG A 963 23.91 -3.72 23.07
C ARG A 963 24.33 -3.98 24.51
N LEU A 964 23.62 -3.40 25.47
CA LEU A 964 23.96 -3.46 26.90
C LEU A 964 23.25 -4.60 27.65
N VAL A 965 22.07 -5.04 27.18
CA VAL A 965 21.31 -6.14 27.83
C VAL A 965 21.29 -7.44 27.03
N GLY A 966 21.62 -7.39 25.73
CA GLY A 966 21.47 -8.49 24.78
C GLY A 966 20.22 -8.35 23.91
N LEU A 967 20.32 -8.81 22.66
CA LEU A 967 19.27 -8.71 21.65
C LEU A 967 17.97 -9.41 22.05
N THR A 968 18.08 -10.61 22.61
CA THR A 968 16.93 -11.40 23.06
C THR A 968 16.15 -10.68 24.14
N GLU A 969 16.83 -10.26 25.21
CA GLU A 969 16.17 -9.60 26.33
C GLU A 969 15.56 -8.25 25.95
N ALA A 970 16.24 -7.48 25.10
CA ALA A 970 15.68 -6.26 24.54
C ALA A 970 14.41 -6.52 23.71
N SER A 971 14.38 -7.59 22.90
CA SER A 971 13.19 -7.93 22.09
C SER A 971 11.98 -8.24 22.98
N TYR A 972 12.16 -9.01 24.05
CA TYR A 972 11.08 -9.34 24.99
C TYR A 972 10.67 -8.15 25.86
N ALA A 973 11.60 -7.28 26.25
CA ALA A 973 11.28 -6.02 26.93
C ALA A 973 10.40 -5.12 26.06
N ILE A 974 10.73 -4.96 24.77
CA ILE A 974 9.90 -4.23 23.79
C ILE A 974 8.50 -4.87 23.66
N ALA A 975 8.42 -6.21 23.65
CA ALA A 975 7.14 -6.91 23.57
C ALA A 975 6.26 -6.68 24.81
N ARG A 976 6.87 -6.59 25.99
CA ARG A 976 6.15 -6.37 27.25
C ARG A 976 5.51 -4.98 27.33
N ASP A 977 6.08 -3.97 26.66
CA ASP A 977 5.49 -2.63 26.55
C ASP A 977 4.07 -2.65 25.95
N GLN A 978 3.76 -3.64 25.11
CA GLN A 978 2.53 -3.63 24.28
C GLN A 978 1.65 -4.87 24.42
N LEU A 979 2.10 -5.91 25.12
CA LEU A 979 1.39 -7.18 25.21
C LEU A 979 1.01 -7.51 26.65
N ASP A 980 -0.15 -8.15 26.78
CA ASP A 980 -0.52 -8.80 28.03
C ASP A 980 0.39 -10.00 28.35
N GLU A 981 0.37 -10.39 29.62
CA GLU A 981 1.18 -11.49 30.16
C GLU A 981 0.88 -12.85 29.47
N ALA A 982 -0.34 -13.06 28.98
CA ALA A 982 -0.71 -14.32 28.31
C ALA A 982 -0.07 -14.44 26.92
N LYS A 983 -0.13 -13.37 26.13
CA LYS A 983 0.54 -13.29 24.82
C LYS A 983 2.06 -13.28 24.97
N LEU A 984 2.58 -12.63 26.00
CA LEU A 984 4.02 -12.64 26.26
C LEU A 984 4.54 -14.05 26.53
N ARG A 985 3.86 -14.85 27.37
CA ARG A 985 4.20 -16.27 27.58
C ARG A 985 4.12 -17.08 26.29
N GLN A 986 3.18 -16.75 25.42
CA GLN A 986 3.08 -17.40 24.11
C GLN A 986 4.29 -17.07 23.23
N LEU A 987 4.76 -15.81 23.23
CA LEU A 987 6.00 -15.40 22.55
C LEU A 987 7.23 -16.09 23.14
N GLU A 988 7.28 -16.27 24.46
CA GLU A 988 8.41 -16.95 25.10
C GLU A 988 8.51 -18.42 24.66
N GLN A 989 7.37 -19.08 24.42
CA GLN A 989 7.32 -20.48 24.02
C GLN A 989 7.45 -20.71 22.51
N GLN A 990 6.87 -19.82 21.70
CA GLN A 990 6.69 -20.01 20.25
C GLN A 990 7.40 -18.95 19.40
N GLY A 991 8.07 -17.99 20.02
CA GLY A 991 8.80 -16.94 19.33
C GLY A 991 7.87 -15.86 18.75
N PHE A 992 8.46 -14.88 18.09
CA PHE A 992 7.76 -13.70 17.59
C PHE A 992 6.82 -13.97 16.39
N GLN A 993 6.89 -15.14 15.77
CA GLN A 993 5.96 -15.60 14.73
C GLN A 993 4.50 -15.58 15.21
N VAL A 994 4.26 -15.66 16.52
CA VAL A 994 2.92 -15.51 17.11
C VAL A 994 2.28 -14.18 16.72
N LEU A 995 3.07 -13.10 16.62
CA LEU A 995 2.58 -11.77 16.26
C LEU A 995 2.14 -11.65 14.79
N TYR A 996 2.46 -12.64 13.96
CA TYR A 996 2.10 -12.70 12.55
C TYR A 996 0.85 -13.57 12.30
N ARG A 997 0.19 -14.05 13.36
CA ARG A 997 -1.13 -14.68 13.24
C ARG A 997 -2.19 -13.60 13.00
N ARG A 998 -3.21 -13.91 12.19
CA ARG A 998 -4.27 -12.95 11.89
C ARG A 998 -5.13 -12.66 13.13
N PRO A 999 -5.63 -11.41 13.31
CA PRO A 999 -5.45 -10.26 12.42
C PRO A 999 -4.07 -9.60 12.54
N LEU A 1000 -3.43 -9.35 11.39
CA LEU A 1000 -2.06 -8.80 11.33
C LEU A 1000 -1.96 -7.36 11.85
N ARG A 1001 -3.06 -6.62 11.92
CA ARG A 1001 -3.03 -5.20 12.27
C ARG A 1001 -2.74 -4.94 13.75
N ASP A 1002 -3.13 -5.85 14.64
CA ASP A 1002 -3.14 -5.63 16.09
C ASP A 1002 -1.75 -5.40 16.71
N HIS A 1003 -0.67 -5.78 16.01
CA HIS A 1003 0.70 -5.71 16.53
C HIS A 1003 1.71 -5.19 15.49
N ARG A 1004 1.26 -4.39 14.50
CA ARG A 1004 2.15 -3.91 13.42
C ARG A 1004 3.33 -3.10 13.96
N ASP A 1005 3.08 -2.17 14.88
CA ASP A 1005 4.11 -1.28 15.42
C ASP A 1005 5.13 -2.04 16.27
N LEU A 1006 4.65 -2.99 17.10
CA LEU A 1006 5.51 -3.90 17.84
C LEU A 1006 6.44 -4.69 16.90
N ARG A 1007 5.88 -5.29 15.84
CA ARG A 1007 6.67 -6.07 14.87
C ARG A 1007 7.70 -5.19 14.17
N LEU A 1008 7.32 -3.99 13.73
CA LEU A 1008 8.25 -3.04 13.11
C LEU A 1008 9.40 -2.66 14.06
N ARG A 1009 9.08 -2.33 15.31
CA ARG A 1009 10.07 -1.93 16.32
C ARG A 1009 11.07 -3.05 16.60
N VAL A 1010 10.59 -4.27 16.82
CA VAL A 1010 11.44 -5.44 17.08
C VAL A 1010 12.24 -5.85 15.83
N GLN A 1011 11.65 -5.80 14.64
CA GLN A 1011 12.37 -6.07 13.39
C GLN A 1011 13.50 -5.07 13.12
N ARG A 1012 13.30 -3.78 13.40
CA ARG A 1012 14.37 -2.78 13.32
C ARG A 1012 15.52 -3.11 14.26
N LEU A 1013 15.20 -3.50 15.48
CA LEU A 1013 16.22 -3.91 16.45
C LEU A 1013 17.05 -5.11 15.94
N TRP A 1014 16.39 -6.12 15.36
CA TRP A 1014 17.07 -7.28 14.78
C TRP A 1014 17.92 -6.93 13.56
N LEU A 1015 17.43 -6.02 12.71
CA LEU A 1015 18.16 -5.53 11.54
C LEU A 1015 19.44 -4.82 11.94
N GLU A 1016 19.38 -3.92 12.92
CA GLU A 1016 20.56 -3.22 13.41
C GLU A 1016 21.58 -4.19 14.00
N ALA A 1017 21.13 -5.22 14.71
CA ALA A 1017 22.01 -6.28 15.20
C ALA A 1017 22.71 -7.04 14.06
N LEU A 1018 22.00 -7.34 12.96
CA LEU A 1018 22.56 -7.99 11.77
C LEU A 1018 23.56 -7.06 11.02
N LEU A 1019 23.29 -5.76 10.99
CA LEU A 1019 24.16 -4.75 10.36
C LEU A 1019 25.48 -4.54 11.12
N ARG A 1020 25.44 -4.62 12.45
CA ARG A 1020 26.58 -4.33 13.33
C ARG A 1020 27.77 -5.27 13.18
N VAL A 1021 27.58 -6.50 12.70
CA VAL A 1021 28.68 -7.47 12.50
C VAL A 1021 29.72 -6.96 11.49
N LYS A 1022 29.40 -5.90 10.72
CA LYS A 1022 30.30 -5.25 9.76
C LYS A 1022 31.31 -4.28 10.36
N THR A 1023 30.99 -3.61 11.47
CA THR A 1023 31.73 -2.41 11.93
C THR A 1023 32.78 -2.68 13.02
N GLY A 1024 32.84 -3.89 13.55
CA GLY A 1024 33.85 -4.32 14.52
C GLY A 1024 34.73 -5.39 13.92
#